data_AF-A0A5P1E3N0-F1
#
_entry.id   AF-A0A5P1E3N0-F1
#
_cell.length_a   1.000
_cell.length_b   1.000
_cell.length_c   1.000
_cell.angle_alpha   90.00
_cell.angle_beta   90.00
_cell.angle_gamma   90.00
#
_symmetry.space_group_name_H-M   'P 1'
#
loop_
_entity.id
_entity.type
_entity.pdbx_description
1 polymer ?
#
loop_
_entity_poly.entity_id
_entity_poly.type
_entity_poly.pdbx_seq_one_letter_code
_entity_poly.pdbx_strand_id
1 'polypeptide(L)'
;MDRRSWLWRRKSSDKSAGGETESSGSVSSISERYSDDQEALRGSPVRNSPNNARSPEVTSKIEVHETVKSLNEKLSAALFSISAKEDLVREHAKVAEEAVAGWEKAEKELSVLKQHLETTTKKNSALEDRIGHLDAALKECLRQLRQSREEQEQKLQETLIKKTNDWECLKLELETHITELQAQLEARKAEATIFMEHDLQLKLQAIEKENSNLKAELLTTFDKLQMKTIEMELSTRAAETASKQRLESIKKVSKLEAECRKLQASAKRSSPLKELNCPDSYASARKVLSRNLTSSVEIDLMDDFLEMERVAALPEADRRASKGNPSMAEFDALTCEINALAIEKQDMEMVLAETGDQLNISQERLIVAETKLNEMQRQLNSANGSKHTLEMEVESLESKKKELEAQLETMNFEVEKLREEVRQLEGKAAEISTSCQNIEALILEKEQLEAQLVSANMEVEKERTLSSKLAAKCKNMEAVEAEKIELESKLMSAENKIISLGEKLEEQIRLSSGFTAKVNALEEQREALRSQLEDAHIEAEKLRDKMGILEKDVEIEKTVSAEFVSKTEILEAKKDKLSSLLRSESLEAEKLREKIGILENETESKRVLSLDLETRCKFLEEKIEGERKLSAEFAAKCQTLKDEIEKEIVVASGKLADCQKTIASLSQQLKSLKDFDLMLEIEGPDLDDKENFGITNAQESGLRKCFISI
;
A
#
# COMPACT_ATOMS: atom_id res chain seq x y z
N MET A 1 -18.48 28.97 -24.53
CA MET A 1 -19.02 28.54 -25.83
C MET A 1 -18.95 27.02 -25.92
N ASP A 2 -20.03 26.41 -26.38
CA ASP A 2 -20.11 25.21 -27.22
C ASP A 2 -18.93 24.20 -27.25
N ARG A 3 -19.09 23.05 -26.57
CA ARG A 3 -19.22 21.68 -27.15
C ARG A 3 -18.88 20.57 -26.16
N ARG A 4 -19.92 19.84 -25.70
CA ARG A 4 -19.79 18.48 -25.16
C ARG A 4 -20.30 17.50 -26.22
N SER A 5 -19.48 16.53 -26.61
CA SER A 5 -19.89 15.39 -27.43
C SER A 5 -19.66 14.09 -26.65
N TRP A 6 -20.74 13.39 -26.32
CA TRP A 6 -20.70 12.01 -25.81
C TRP A 6 -20.87 11.04 -26.98
N LEU A 7 -19.94 10.09 -27.16
CA LEU A 7 -20.17 8.92 -28.00
C LEU A 7 -19.57 7.65 -27.37
N TRP A 8 -20.49 6.80 -26.89
CA TRP A 8 -20.46 5.32 -26.81
C TRP A 8 -19.11 4.58 -26.76
N ARG A 9 -18.81 4.02 -25.59
CA ARG A 9 -17.87 2.91 -25.40
C ARG A 9 -18.45 1.62 -26.01
N ARG A 10 -17.88 1.12 -27.13
CA ARG A 10 -18.01 -0.30 -27.52
C ARG A 10 -16.85 -1.10 -26.94
N LYS A 11 -17.09 -2.36 -26.58
CA LYS A 11 -16.05 -3.32 -26.22
C LYS A 11 -15.57 -4.06 -27.48
N SER A 12 -14.25 -4.23 -27.59
CA SER A 12 -13.60 -5.31 -28.34
C SER A 12 -12.58 -5.96 -27.42
N SER A 13 -12.30 -7.25 -27.63
CA SER A 13 -11.43 -8.06 -26.77
C SER A 13 -10.06 -8.21 -27.40
N ASP A 14 -9.06 -7.50 -26.89
CA ASP A 14 -7.66 -7.79 -27.22
C ASP A 14 -7.12 -8.88 -26.30
N LYS A 15 -6.85 -10.04 -26.88
CA LYS A 15 -6.21 -11.18 -26.21
C LYS A 15 -4.72 -11.17 -26.57
N SER A 16 -3.93 -10.45 -25.77
CA SER A 16 -2.48 -10.40 -25.97
C SER A 16 -1.81 -11.72 -25.58
N ALA A 17 -0.73 -12.06 -26.29
CA ALA A 17 0.19 -13.13 -25.96
C ALA A 17 1.59 -12.53 -25.80
N GLY A 18 2.41 -13.10 -24.92
CA GLY A 18 3.78 -12.63 -24.66
C GLY A 18 4.28 -13.13 -23.31
N GLY A 19 5.18 -14.11 -23.34
CA GLY A 19 5.63 -14.83 -22.15
C GLY A 19 6.49 -16.03 -22.53
N GLU A 20 7.59 -15.78 -23.24
CA GLU A 20 8.54 -16.81 -23.67
C GLU A 20 9.45 -17.22 -22.49
N THR A 21 9.78 -18.52 -22.38
CA THR A 21 11.05 -18.97 -21.78
C THR A 21 11.39 -20.40 -22.22
N GLU A 22 12.30 -20.48 -23.19
CA GLU A 22 13.31 -21.52 -23.46
C GLU A 22 13.19 -22.95 -22.86
N SER A 23 13.21 -23.96 -23.75
CA SER A 23 14.37 -24.88 -23.93
C SER A 23 14.02 -26.38 -24.08
N SER A 24 14.55 -27.00 -25.15
CA SER A 24 14.91 -28.42 -25.33
C SER A 24 13.84 -29.53 -25.17
N GLY A 25 13.63 -30.44 -26.13
CA GLY A 25 14.27 -30.61 -27.45
C GLY A 25 13.95 -31.97 -28.11
N SER A 26 14.63 -32.24 -29.24
CA SER A 26 14.75 -33.55 -29.94
C SER A 26 13.62 -34.05 -30.87
N VAL A 27 13.81 -33.76 -32.18
CA VAL A 27 13.71 -34.64 -33.38
C VAL A 27 12.77 -35.88 -33.37
N SER A 28 11.99 -36.15 -34.42
CA SER A 28 12.51 -36.50 -35.77
C SER A 28 11.47 -36.39 -36.91
N SER A 29 11.91 -36.52 -38.16
CA SER A 29 11.06 -36.51 -39.37
C SER A 29 11.53 -37.51 -40.43
N ILE A 30 10.61 -38.24 -41.07
CA ILE A 30 10.80 -39.09 -42.27
C ILE A 30 9.38 -39.33 -42.86
N SER A 31 9.07 -39.21 -44.17
CA SER A 31 9.45 -40.00 -45.37
C SER A 31 9.20 -41.53 -45.21
N GLU A 32 8.80 -42.30 -46.22
CA GLU A 32 8.90 -42.12 -47.68
C GLU A 32 7.77 -42.87 -48.45
N ARG A 33 7.94 -43.13 -49.76
CA ARG A 33 7.07 -43.95 -50.62
C ARG A 33 7.65 -45.37 -50.87
N TYR A 34 7.03 -46.09 -51.82
CA TYR A 34 7.40 -47.39 -52.40
C TYR A 34 7.05 -48.61 -51.53
N SER A 35 6.86 -49.83 -52.07
CA SER A 35 6.27 -50.32 -53.34
C SER A 35 6.17 -51.86 -53.21
N ASP A 36 5.65 -52.53 -54.24
CA ASP A 36 5.52 -53.98 -54.38
C ASP A 36 6.67 -54.84 -53.80
N ASP A 37 6.32 -56.01 -53.24
CA ASP A 37 6.77 -57.26 -53.87
C ASP A 37 5.81 -58.46 -53.58
N GLN A 38 6.06 -59.59 -54.23
CA GLN A 38 5.03 -60.56 -54.66
C GLN A 38 5.08 -61.97 -53.99
N GLU A 39 3.94 -62.67 -54.00
CA GLU A 39 3.73 -64.14 -53.99
C GLU A 39 4.22 -65.08 -52.85
N ALA A 40 3.25 -65.83 -52.28
CA ALA A 40 3.17 -67.31 -52.33
C ALA A 40 1.84 -67.81 -51.69
N LEU A 41 0.82 -68.28 -52.41
CA LEU A 41 0.62 -69.51 -53.22
C LEU A 41 0.12 -70.77 -52.46
N ARG A 42 -1.00 -71.33 -52.99
CA ARG A 42 -1.80 -72.55 -52.66
C ARG A 42 -3.05 -72.28 -51.81
N GLY A 43 -4.24 -72.82 -52.10
CA GLY A 43 -4.75 -73.68 -53.20
C GLY A 43 -6.14 -74.22 -52.79
N SER A 44 -7.07 -74.68 -53.64
CA SER A 44 -7.07 -74.98 -55.09
C SER A 44 -8.49 -74.84 -55.68
N PRO A 45 -8.67 -74.66 -57.01
CA PRO A 45 -9.99 -74.48 -57.63
C PRO A 45 -10.57 -75.74 -58.33
N VAL A 46 -11.84 -76.06 -58.07
CA VAL A 46 -12.67 -77.05 -58.80
C VAL A 46 -14.10 -76.49 -58.86
N ARG A 47 -14.52 -75.92 -60.01
CA ARG A 47 -15.36 -76.56 -61.06
C ARG A 47 -16.69 -77.16 -60.52
N ASN A 48 -17.82 -76.66 -61.03
CA ASN A 48 -18.93 -77.49 -61.55
C ASN A 48 -20.04 -76.65 -62.21
N SER A 49 -20.08 -76.70 -63.55
CA SER A 49 -21.35 -76.84 -64.27
C SER A 49 -21.51 -78.34 -64.55
N PRO A 50 -22.75 -78.87 -64.66
CA PRO A 50 -23.11 -79.36 -66.00
C PRO A 50 -24.61 -79.27 -66.36
N ASN A 51 -24.86 -79.44 -67.66
CA ASN A 51 -26.07 -80.01 -68.27
C ASN A 51 -27.45 -79.36 -68.03
N ASN A 52 -28.03 -78.87 -69.11
CA ASN A 52 -28.98 -79.74 -69.82
C ASN A 52 -28.88 -79.53 -71.33
N ALA A 53 -28.75 -80.61 -72.10
CA ALA A 53 -28.66 -80.57 -73.56
C ALA A 53 -29.60 -81.62 -74.15
N ARG A 54 -30.55 -81.18 -74.97
CA ARG A 54 -31.42 -82.10 -75.72
C ARG A 54 -31.95 -81.48 -77.01
N SER A 55 -31.26 -81.77 -78.11
CA SER A 55 -31.89 -81.77 -79.44
C SER A 55 -33.00 -82.85 -79.48
N PRO A 56 -34.02 -82.65 -80.32
CA PRO A 56 -34.14 -83.57 -81.44
C PRO A 56 -34.29 -82.85 -82.78
N GLU A 57 -34.39 -83.63 -83.85
CA GLU A 57 -34.16 -83.19 -85.23
C GLU A 57 -35.48 -83.01 -86.00
N VAL A 58 -35.60 -81.84 -86.67
CA VAL A 58 -36.41 -81.51 -87.85
C VAL A 58 -37.69 -82.31 -88.12
N THR A 59 -38.85 -81.64 -88.06
CA THR A 59 -39.83 -81.70 -89.18
C THR A 59 -40.79 -80.51 -89.24
N SER A 60 -41.17 -80.13 -90.48
CA SER A 60 -42.36 -79.33 -90.84
C SER A 60 -42.76 -78.09 -90.02
N LYS A 61 -42.19 -76.94 -90.41
CA LYS A 61 -42.89 -75.64 -90.67
C LYS A 61 -44.23 -75.39 -89.93
N ILE A 62 -44.20 -74.60 -88.83
CA ILE A 62 -45.10 -73.46 -88.45
C ILE A 62 -44.77 -73.06 -87.00
N GLU A 63 -43.64 -72.38 -86.76
CA GLU A 63 -43.20 -72.02 -85.39
C GLU A 63 -42.28 -70.78 -85.26
N VAL A 64 -41.96 -70.12 -86.38
CA VAL A 64 -40.98 -69.01 -86.42
C VAL A 64 -41.54 -67.70 -85.84
N HIS A 65 -42.86 -67.56 -85.72
CA HIS A 65 -43.50 -66.29 -85.36
C HIS A 65 -43.44 -65.96 -83.86
N GLU A 66 -43.50 -66.97 -82.98
CA GLU A 66 -43.50 -66.75 -81.52
C GLU A 66 -42.09 -66.63 -80.94
N THR A 67 -41.13 -67.37 -81.50
CA THR A 67 -39.71 -67.26 -81.17
C THR A 67 -39.16 -65.87 -81.52
N VAL A 68 -39.52 -65.32 -82.69
CA VAL A 68 -39.19 -63.94 -83.08
C VAL A 68 -39.83 -62.90 -82.15
N LYS A 69 -41.09 -63.09 -81.73
CA LYS A 69 -41.73 -62.21 -80.73
C LYS A 69 -40.99 -62.20 -79.38
N SER A 70 -40.68 -63.38 -78.83
CA SER A 70 -39.96 -63.47 -77.55
C SER A 70 -38.56 -62.82 -77.63
N LEU A 71 -37.88 -62.92 -78.77
CA LEU A 71 -36.61 -62.21 -79.00
C LEU A 71 -36.80 -60.69 -79.12
N ASN A 72 -37.86 -60.23 -79.80
CA ASN A 72 -38.18 -58.81 -79.91
C ASN A 72 -38.58 -58.19 -78.56
N GLU A 73 -39.32 -58.91 -77.73
CA GLU A 73 -39.67 -58.50 -76.36
C GLU A 73 -38.42 -58.41 -75.47
N LYS A 74 -37.53 -59.40 -75.53
CA LYS A 74 -36.24 -59.39 -74.83
C LYS A 74 -35.33 -58.26 -75.32
N LEU A 75 -35.27 -57.99 -76.62
CA LEU A 75 -34.55 -56.87 -77.21
C LEU A 75 -35.15 -55.53 -76.72
N SER A 76 -36.48 -55.41 -76.69
CA SER A 76 -37.18 -54.21 -76.21
C SER A 76 -36.92 -53.96 -74.72
N ALA A 77 -36.95 -55.00 -73.89
CA ALA A 77 -36.62 -54.93 -72.47
C ALA A 77 -35.13 -54.61 -72.23
N ALA A 78 -34.23 -55.14 -73.06
CA ALA A 78 -32.81 -54.81 -73.02
C ALA A 78 -32.56 -53.35 -73.41
N LEU A 79 -33.19 -52.85 -74.49
CA LEU A 79 -33.10 -51.45 -74.92
C LEU A 79 -33.69 -50.49 -73.88
N PHE A 80 -34.81 -50.83 -73.25
CA PHE A 80 -35.38 -50.04 -72.15
C PHE A 80 -34.49 -50.06 -70.89
N SER A 81 -33.84 -51.20 -70.60
CA SER A 81 -32.84 -51.28 -69.52
C SER A 81 -31.56 -50.50 -69.83
N ILE A 82 -31.17 -50.40 -71.11
CA ILE A 82 -30.07 -49.57 -71.58
C ILE A 82 -30.43 -48.10 -71.45
N SER A 83 -31.57 -47.64 -71.97
CA SER A 83 -31.97 -46.23 -71.87
C SER A 83 -32.14 -45.77 -70.42
N ALA A 84 -32.73 -46.61 -69.54
CA ALA A 84 -32.83 -46.31 -68.11
C ALA A 84 -31.45 -46.22 -67.41
N LYS A 85 -30.43 -46.97 -67.88
CA LYS A 85 -29.05 -46.84 -67.40
C LYS A 85 -28.34 -45.62 -67.98
N GLU A 86 -28.59 -45.28 -69.25
CA GLU A 86 -28.07 -44.06 -69.89
C GLU A 86 -28.63 -42.80 -69.22
N ASP A 87 -29.92 -42.80 -68.86
CA ASP A 87 -30.55 -41.73 -68.09
C ASP A 87 -29.94 -41.62 -66.68
N LEU A 88 -29.74 -42.74 -65.98
CA LEU A 88 -29.08 -42.77 -64.67
C LEU A 88 -27.62 -42.28 -64.73
N VAL A 89 -26.87 -42.67 -65.78
CA VAL A 89 -25.51 -42.16 -66.04
C VAL A 89 -25.53 -40.66 -66.33
N ARG A 90 -26.56 -40.14 -67.01
CA ARG A 90 -26.72 -38.70 -67.29
C ARG A 90 -26.97 -37.90 -66.01
N GLU A 91 -27.82 -38.40 -65.11
CA GLU A 91 -28.03 -37.76 -63.80
C GLU A 91 -26.79 -37.86 -62.91
N HIS A 92 -26.06 -38.98 -62.90
CA HIS A 92 -24.77 -39.07 -62.20
C HIS A 92 -23.71 -38.12 -62.75
N ALA A 93 -23.63 -37.94 -64.08
CA ALA A 93 -22.76 -36.97 -64.71
C ALA A 93 -23.13 -35.53 -64.30
N LYS A 94 -24.42 -35.18 -64.35
CA LYS A 94 -24.93 -33.87 -63.93
C LYS A 94 -24.66 -33.57 -62.44
N VAL A 95 -24.85 -34.55 -61.55
CA VAL A 95 -24.50 -34.40 -60.13
C VAL A 95 -22.99 -34.22 -59.92
N ALA A 96 -22.15 -34.88 -60.72
CA ALA A 96 -20.70 -34.66 -60.69
C ALA A 96 -20.31 -33.27 -61.21
N GLU A 97 -20.95 -32.79 -62.29
CA GLU A 97 -20.76 -31.43 -62.83
C GLU A 97 -21.18 -30.35 -61.83
N GLU A 98 -22.36 -30.49 -61.20
CA GLU A 98 -22.84 -29.57 -60.17
C GLU A 98 -21.92 -29.57 -58.94
N ALA A 99 -21.38 -30.73 -58.54
CA ALA A 99 -20.39 -30.81 -57.47
C ALA A 99 -19.07 -30.11 -57.85
N VAL A 100 -18.51 -30.37 -59.03
CA VAL A 100 -17.27 -29.73 -59.53
C VAL A 100 -17.43 -28.21 -59.64
N ALA A 101 -18.56 -27.73 -60.17
CA ALA A 101 -18.88 -26.30 -60.21
C ALA A 101 -18.96 -25.67 -58.80
N GLY A 102 -19.46 -26.42 -57.81
CA GLY A 102 -19.43 -26.04 -56.40
C GLY A 102 -18.01 -25.93 -55.82
N TRP A 103 -17.16 -26.92 -56.09
CA TRP A 103 -15.74 -26.92 -55.69
C TRP A 103 -14.97 -25.76 -56.34
N GLU A 104 -15.09 -25.57 -57.65
CA GLU A 104 -14.48 -24.46 -58.38
C GLU A 104 -14.89 -23.09 -57.81
N LYS A 105 -16.17 -22.93 -57.45
CA LYS A 105 -16.67 -21.70 -56.84
C LYS A 105 -16.03 -21.47 -55.46
N ALA A 106 -16.00 -22.50 -54.62
CA ALA A 106 -15.36 -22.43 -53.31
C ALA A 106 -13.86 -22.11 -53.40
N GLU A 107 -13.14 -22.68 -54.37
CA GLU A 107 -11.72 -22.39 -54.62
C GLU A 107 -11.49 -20.94 -55.08
N LYS A 108 -12.37 -20.39 -55.93
CA LYS A 108 -12.33 -18.98 -56.34
C LYS A 108 -12.60 -18.04 -55.16
N GLU A 109 -13.57 -18.36 -54.29
CA GLU A 109 -13.85 -17.60 -53.07
C GLU A 109 -12.70 -17.67 -52.05
N LEU A 110 -12.12 -18.86 -51.83
CA LEU A 110 -10.92 -19.05 -51.00
C LEU A 110 -9.71 -18.28 -51.54
N SER A 111 -9.54 -18.22 -52.86
CA SER A 111 -8.46 -17.45 -53.49
C SER A 111 -8.60 -15.95 -53.24
N VAL A 112 -9.82 -15.40 -53.35
CA VAL A 112 -10.11 -14.00 -53.03
C VAL A 112 -9.90 -13.71 -51.53
N LEU A 113 -10.35 -14.60 -50.65
CA LEU A 113 -10.14 -14.46 -49.20
C LEU A 113 -8.66 -14.52 -48.82
N LYS A 114 -7.87 -15.41 -49.45
CA LYS A 114 -6.43 -15.51 -49.26
C LYS A 114 -5.71 -14.24 -49.73
N GLN A 115 -6.06 -13.72 -50.91
CA GLN A 115 -5.51 -12.44 -51.39
C GLN A 115 -5.89 -11.28 -50.47
N HIS A 116 -7.14 -11.25 -49.98
CA HIS A 116 -7.57 -10.21 -49.03
C HIS A 116 -6.76 -10.27 -47.73
N LEU A 117 -6.61 -11.45 -47.14
CA LEU A 117 -5.76 -11.70 -45.96
C LEU A 117 -4.31 -11.24 -46.19
N GLU A 118 -3.73 -11.54 -47.34
CA GLU A 118 -2.37 -11.11 -47.69
C GLU A 118 -2.26 -9.58 -47.84
N THR A 119 -3.33 -8.90 -48.30
CA THR A 119 -3.35 -7.42 -48.33
C THR A 119 -3.61 -6.79 -46.96
N THR A 120 -4.25 -7.48 -46.01
CA THR A 120 -4.45 -6.96 -44.65
C THR A 120 -3.23 -7.20 -43.77
N THR A 121 -2.57 -8.35 -43.85
CA THR A 121 -1.31 -8.59 -43.12
C THR A 121 -0.21 -7.60 -43.53
N LYS A 122 -0.04 -7.33 -44.84
CA LYS A 122 0.90 -6.31 -45.35
C LYS A 122 0.56 -4.88 -44.91
N LYS A 123 -0.72 -4.58 -44.65
CA LYS A 123 -1.15 -3.29 -44.09
C LYS A 123 -0.88 -3.23 -42.58
N ASN A 124 -1.07 -4.33 -41.87
CA ASN A 124 -0.79 -4.40 -40.44
C ASN A 124 0.72 -4.23 -40.17
N SER A 125 1.59 -4.94 -40.89
CA SER A 125 3.05 -4.78 -40.73
C SER A 125 3.49 -3.34 -41.02
N ALA A 126 2.97 -2.71 -42.08
CA ALA A 126 3.26 -1.30 -42.39
C ALA A 126 2.69 -0.29 -41.35
N LEU A 127 1.70 -0.69 -40.54
CA LEU A 127 1.21 0.08 -39.40
C LEU A 127 2.07 -0.19 -38.14
N GLU A 128 2.52 -1.42 -37.92
CA GLU A 128 3.44 -1.82 -36.86
C GLU A 128 4.80 -1.11 -37.01
N ASP A 129 5.38 -1.10 -38.21
CA ASP A 129 6.57 -0.31 -38.57
C ASP A 129 6.38 1.18 -38.25
N ARG A 130 5.22 1.73 -38.63
CA ARG A 130 4.87 3.14 -38.39
C ARG A 130 4.70 3.45 -36.90
N ILE A 131 4.14 2.54 -36.12
CA ILE A 131 4.04 2.67 -34.65
C ILE A 131 5.45 2.64 -34.06
N GLY A 132 6.33 1.72 -34.47
CA GLY A 132 7.72 1.66 -34.04
C GLY A 132 8.50 2.95 -34.34
N HIS A 133 8.31 3.55 -35.52
CA HIS A 133 8.90 4.85 -35.86
C HIS A 133 8.35 6.00 -35.01
N LEU A 134 7.04 6.03 -34.74
CA LEU A 134 6.43 7.06 -33.88
C LEU A 134 6.87 6.93 -32.42
N ASP A 135 6.99 5.71 -31.90
CA ASP A 135 7.51 5.42 -30.56
C ASP A 135 8.99 5.80 -30.43
N ALA A 136 9.81 5.55 -31.45
CA ALA A 136 11.20 5.98 -31.48
C ALA A 136 11.32 7.51 -31.48
N ALA A 137 10.53 8.20 -32.31
CA ALA A 137 10.49 9.67 -32.33
C ALA A 137 9.99 10.25 -30.99
N LEU A 138 8.96 9.64 -30.38
CA LEU A 138 8.45 10.07 -29.08
C LEU A 138 9.48 9.87 -27.96
N LYS A 139 10.20 8.74 -27.95
CA LYS A 139 11.30 8.48 -27.00
C LYS A 139 12.42 9.52 -27.15
N GLU A 140 12.79 9.89 -28.36
CA GLU A 140 13.81 10.92 -28.61
C GLU A 140 13.33 12.34 -28.20
N CYS A 141 12.10 12.73 -28.56
CA CYS A 141 11.50 13.99 -28.09
C CYS A 141 11.45 14.07 -26.55
N LEU A 142 11.10 12.98 -25.86
CA LEU A 142 11.12 12.90 -24.40
C LEU A 142 12.55 12.93 -23.82
N ARG A 143 13.54 12.37 -24.52
CA ARG A 143 14.96 12.46 -24.15
C ARG A 143 15.46 13.90 -24.25
N GLN A 144 15.17 14.58 -25.36
CA GLN A 144 15.54 15.99 -25.58
C GLN A 144 14.85 16.92 -24.58
N LEU A 145 13.57 16.69 -24.24
CA LEU A 145 12.86 17.48 -23.23
C LEU A 145 13.48 17.30 -21.83
N ARG A 146 13.86 16.07 -21.46
CA ARG A 146 14.56 15.79 -20.19
C ARG A 146 15.92 16.48 -20.14
N GLN A 147 16.74 16.32 -21.19
CA GLN A 147 18.06 16.95 -21.29
C GLN A 147 17.95 18.48 -21.22
N SER A 148 17.02 19.08 -21.98
CA SER A 148 16.79 20.53 -21.96
C SER A 148 16.37 21.02 -20.57
N ARG A 149 15.49 20.28 -19.86
CA ARG A 149 15.13 20.60 -18.47
C ARG A 149 16.34 20.55 -17.55
N GLU A 150 17.14 19.49 -17.63
CA GLU A 150 18.33 19.27 -16.81
C GLU A 150 19.41 20.35 -17.06
N GLU A 151 19.64 20.73 -18.33
CA GLU A 151 20.54 21.81 -18.69
C GLU A 151 20.08 23.19 -18.17
N GLN A 152 18.77 23.45 -18.11
CA GLN A 152 18.24 24.69 -17.51
C GLN A 152 18.29 24.64 -15.98
N GLU A 153 18.03 23.47 -15.39
CA GLU A 153 18.09 23.22 -13.94
C GLU A 153 19.53 23.38 -13.42
N GLN A 154 20.53 22.91 -14.17
CA GLN A 154 21.96 23.16 -13.93
C GLN A 154 22.30 24.66 -14.04
N LYS A 155 21.90 25.35 -15.11
CA LYS A 155 22.15 26.81 -15.27
C LYS A 155 21.49 27.66 -14.16
N LEU A 156 20.31 27.25 -13.69
CA LEU A 156 19.66 27.88 -12.54
C LEU A 156 20.45 27.62 -11.24
N GLN A 157 20.93 26.41 -11.01
CA GLN A 157 21.79 26.10 -9.86
C GLN A 157 23.12 26.88 -9.91
N GLU A 158 23.79 26.96 -11.06
CA GLU A 158 25.01 27.75 -11.26
C GLU A 158 24.79 29.25 -10.98
N THR A 159 23.72 29.83 -11.52
CA THR A 159 23.40 31.25 -11.32
C THR A 159 22.97 31.56 -9.89
N LEU A 160 22.25 30.65 -9.23
CA LEU A 160 21.92 30.75 -7.80
C LEU A 160 23.17 30.64 -6.92
N ILE A 161 24.04 29.65 -7.13
CA ILE A 161 25.30 29.50 -6.38
C ILE A 161 26.17 30.75 -6.56
N LYS A 162 26.33 31.24 -7.80
CA LYS A 162 27.06 32.48 -8.05
C LYS A 162 26.43 33.66 -7.29
N LYS A 163 25.11 33.81 -7.30
CA LYS A 163 24.44 34.91 -6.58
C LYS A 163 24.55 34.78 -5.07
N THR A 164 24.48 33.58 -4.50
CA THR A 164 24.77 33.36 -3.08
C THR A 164 26.18 33.80 -2.74
N ASN A 165 27.18 33.42 -3.53
CA ASN A 165 28.57 33.84 -3.33
C ASN A 165 28.73 35.36 -3.46
N ASP A 166 28.11 36.00 -4.47
CA ASP A 166 28.10 37.46 -4.63
C ASP A 166 27.54 38.16 -3.37
N TRP A 167 26.43 37.63 -2.81
CA TRP A 167 25.81 38.15 -1.58
C TRP A 167 26.64 37.88 -0.32
N GLU A 168 27.31 36.73 -0.22
CA GLU A 168 28.22 36.40 0.89
C GLU A 168 29.46 37.30 0.88
N CYS A 169 30.02 37.61 -0.29
CA CYS A 169 31.09 38.61 -0.42
C CYS A 169 30.63 40.01 0.04
N LEU A 170 29.50 40.51 -0.48
CA LEU A 170 28.95 41.81 -0.08
C LEU A 170 28.62 41.87 1.43
N LYS A 171 28.14 40.75 1.99
CA LYS A 171 27.88 40.63 3.43
C LYS A 171 29.18 40.74 4.24
N LEU A 172 30.25 40.05 3.82
CA LEU A 172 31.55 40.12 4.48
C LEU A 172 32.17 41.51 4.36
N GLU A 173 32.07 42.18 3.20
CA GLU A 173 32.52 43.56 3.00
C GLU A 173 31.80 44.51 3.98
N LEU A 174 30.47 44.44 4.07
CA LEU A 174 29.68 45.23 5.03
C LEU A 174 30.04 44.90 6.50
N GLU A 175 30.24 43.62 6.84
CA GLU A 175 30.68 43.21 8.17
C GLU A 175 32.08 43.78 8.50
N THR A 176 33.02 43.79 7.56
CA THR A 176 34.33 44.43 7.76
C THR A 176 34.22 45.94 7.97
N HIS A 177 33.44 46.66 7.15
CA HIS A 177 33.22 48.10 7.35
C HIS A 177 32.55 48.42 8.69
N ILE A 178 31.62 47.59 9.18
CA ILE A 178 31.04 47.74 10.52
C ILE A 178 32.12 47.61 11.59
N THR A 179 33.00 46.60 11.51
CA THR A 179 34.10 46.45 12.48
C THR A 179 35.14 47.56 12.40
N GLU A 180 35.41 48.09 11.20
CA GLU A 180 36.33 49.22 11.00
C GLU A 180 35.76 50.52 11.61
N LEU A 181 34.50 50.84 11.34
CA LEU A 181 33.83 52.01 11.91
C LEU A 181 33.71 51.91 13.45
N GLN A 182 33.52 50.71 13.99
CA GLN A 182 33.59 50.46 15.44
C GLN A 182 35.00 50.72 16.00
N ALA A 183 36.05 50.24 15.32
CA ALA A 183 37.43 50.50 15.73
C ALA A 183 37.79 52.00 15.67
N GLN A 184 37.38 52.71 14.62
CA GLN A 184 37.55 54.16 14.49
C GLN A 184 36.78 54.94 15.57
N LEU A 185 35.59 54.48 15.96
CA LEU A 185 34.80 55.07 17.05
C LEU A 185 35.50 54.94 18.40
N GLU A 186 35.97 53.74 18.76
CA GLU A 186 36.68 53.53 20.04
C GLU A 186 38.06 54.22 20.06
N ALA A 187 38.76 54.29 18.93
CA ALA A 187 39.99 55.08 18.80
C ALA A 187 39.73 56.58 19.10
N ARG A 188 38.73 57.19 18.44
CA ARG A 188 38.36 58.60 18.69
C ARG A 188 37.87 58.86 20.12
N LYS A 189 37.17 57.90 20.74
CA LYS A 189 36.80 57.99 22.16
C LYS A 189 38.02 57.96 23.07
N ALA A 190 39.00 57.10 22.80
CA ALA A 190 40.24 57.03 23.55
C ALA A 190 41.06 58.32 23.40
N GLU A 191 41.23 58.82 22.16
CA GLU A 191 41.87 60.10 21.86
C GLU A 191 41.21 61.28 22.60
N ALA A 192 39.88 61.39 22.55
CA ALA A 192 39.13 62.43 23.25
C ALA A 192 39.27 62.32 24.78
N THR A 193 39.28 61.09 25.32
CA THR A 193 39.47 60.86 26.76
C THR A 193 40.87 61.27 27.20
N ILE A 194 41.91 60.89 26.46
CA ILE A 194 43.30 61.27 26.72
C ILE A 194 43.48 62.79 26.62
N PHE A 195 42.85 63.44 25.63
CA PHE A 195 42.88 64.90 25.49
C PHE A 195 42.23 65.61 26.69
N MET A 196 41.06 65.14 27.14
CA MET A 196 40.37 65.67 28.32
C MET A 196 41.18 65.45 29.61
N GLU A 197 41.77 64.26 29.79
CA GLU A 197 42.60 63.95 30.96
C GLU A 197 43.85 64.84 31.01
N HIS A 198 44.50 65.07 29.86
CA HIS A 198 45.66 65.97 29.74
C HIS A 198 45.31 67.45 29.97
N ASP A 199 44.19 67.95 29.43
CA ASP A 199 43.71 69.32 29.68
C ASP A 199 43.35 69.53 31.17
N LEU A 200 42.71 68.55 31.81
CA LEU A 200 42.44 68.57 33.24
C LEU A 200 43.75 68.53 34.06
N GLN A 201 44.74 67.74 33.64
CA GLN A 201 46.05 67.64 34.29
C GLN A 201 46.83 68.97 34.21
N LEU A 202 46.83 69.63 33.06
CA LEU A 202 47.43 70.97 32.89
C LEU A 202 46.73 72.03 33.77
N LYS A 203 45.39 72.00 33.84
CA LYS A 203 44.61 72.89 34.71
C LYS A 203 44.89 72.66 36.19
N LEU A 204 44.99 71.40 36.61
CA LEU A 204 45.42 71.03 37.96
C LEU A 204 46.81 71.60 38.27
N GLN A 205 47.80 71.35 37.40
CA GLN A 205 49.17 71.82 37.60
C GLN A 205 49.27 73.36 37.67
N ALA A 206 48.47 74.08 36.89
CA ALA A 206 48.37 75.53 36.94
C ALA A 206 47.81 76.01 38.30
N ILE A 207 46.71 75.42 38.76
CA ILE A 207 46.08 75.74 40.04
C ILE A 207 46.99 75.37 41.23
N GLU A 208 47.70 74.24 41.17
CA GLU A 208 48.68 73.85 42.20
C GLU A 208 49.85 74.85 42.30
N LYS A 209 50.32 75.36 41.16
CA LYS A 209 51.36 76.38 41.10
C LYS A 209 50.87 77.73 41.65
N GLU A 210 49.67 78.16 41.28
CA GLU A 210 49.05 79.38 41.82
C GLU A 210 48.83 79.26 43.34
N ASN A 211 48.29 78.13 43.81
CA ASN A 211 48.10 77.83 45.22
C ASN A 211 49.43 77.86 46.00
N SER A 212 50.51 77.39 45.39
CA SER A 212 51.86 77.45 45.95
C SER A 212 52.42 78.87 46.02
N ASN A 213 52.19 79.69 44.99
CA ASN A 213 52.56 81.11 44.98
C ASN A 213 51.78 81.89 46.06
N LEU A 214 50.47 81.72 46.14
CA LEU A 214 49.61 82.37 47.13
C LEU A 214 49.99 81.99 48.58
N LYS A 215 50.41 80.74 48.83
CA LYS A 215 50.99 80.32 50.12
C LYS A 215 52.29 81.07 50.44
N ALA A 216 53.18 81.26 49.47
CA ALA A 216 54.41 82.01 49.65
C ALA A 216 54.14 83.52 49.90
N GLU A 217 53.21 84.12 49.16
CA GLU A 217 52.79 85.51 49.39
C GLU A 217 52.16 85.70 50.77
N LEU A 218 51.29 84.78 51.21
CA LEU A 218 50.70 84.78 52.55
C LEU A 218 51.77 84.67 53.65
N LEU A 219 52.80 83.84 53.46
CA LEU A 219 53.92 83.76 54.40
C LEU A 219 54.73 85.06 54.44
N THR A 220 55.15 85.60 53.29
CA THR A 220 55.93 86.86 53.29
C THR A 220 55.13 88.07 53.79
N THR A 221 53.80 88.06 53.67
CA THR A 221 52.95 89.12 54.24
C THR A 221 52.75 88.95 55.75
N PHE A 222 52.63 87.72 56.24
CA PHE A 222 52.70 87.41 57.68
C PHE A 222 54.03 87.88 58.29
N ASP A 223 55.17 87.53 57.69
CA ASP A 223 56.50 87.93 58.16
C ASP A 223 56.66 89.46 58.20
N LYS A 224 56.19 90.17 57.16
CA LYS A 224 56.18 91.64 57.12
C LYS A 224 55.32 92.25 58.23
N LEU A 225 54.17 91.64 58.58
CA LEU A 225 53.32 92.09 59.68
C LEU A 225 53.93 91.78 61.05
N GLN A 226 54.56 90.62 61.21
CA GLN A 226 55.29 90.25 62.43
C GLN A 226 56.45 91.21 62.68
N MET A 227 57.25 91.52 61.67
CA MET A 227 58.34 92.50 61.76
C MET A 227 57.84 93.89 62.14
N LYS A 228 56.75 94.38 61.53
CA LYS A 228 56.12 95.65 61.92
C LYS A 228 55.61 95.64 63.36
N THR A 229 55.08 94.51 63.83
CA THR A 229 54.62 94.35 65.22
C THR A 229 55.79 94.47 66.20
N ILE A 230 56.91 93.78 65.90
CA ILE A 230 58.15 93.85 66.69
C ILE A 230 58.73 95.28 66.67
N GLU A 231 58.73 95.95 65.52
CA GLU A 231 59.18 97.34 65.37
C GLU A 231 58.31 98.31 66.22
N MET A 232 56.98 98.16 66.18
CA MET A 232 56.05 98.93 67.01
C MET A 232 56.25 98.67 68.51
N GLU A 233 56.49 97.43 68.91
CA GLU A 233 56.81 97.09 70.31
C GLU A 233 58.13 97.72 70.77
N LEU A 234 59.19 97.62 69.96
CA LEU A 234 60.49 98.22 70.27
C LEU A 234 60.41 99.75 70.36
N SER A 235 59.69 100.37 69.42
CA SER A 235 59.41 101.82 69.41
C SER A 235 58.63 102.25 70.66
N THR A 236 57.60 101.48 71.05
CA THR A 236 56.80 101.74 72.26
C THR A 236 57.65 101.60 73.54
N ARG A 237 58.46 100.54 73.65
CA ARG A 237 59.39 100.33 74.78
C ARG A 237 60.45 101.44 74.86
N ALA A 238 60.92 101.95 73.71
CA ALA A 238 61.84 103.08 73.66
C ALA A 238 61.17 104.39 74.11
N ALA A 239 59.96 104.68 73.61
CA ALA A 239 59.17 105.85 74.02
C ALA A 239 58.81 105.82 75.52
N GLU A 240 58.41 104.67 76.04
CA GLU A 240 58.23 104.44 77.48
C GLU A 240 59.50 104.72 78.27
N THR A 241 60.65 104.24 77.81
CA THR A 241 61.94 104.40 78.51
C THR A 241 62.37 105.87 78.51
N ALA A 242 62.26 106.57 77.39
CA ALA A 242 62.48 108.00 77.29
C ALA A 242 61.50 108.81 78.16
N SER A 243 60.24 108.38 78.27
CA SER A 243 59.24 108.98 79.16
C SER A 243 59.60 108.78 80.63
N LYS A 244 59.99 107.57 81.04
CA LYS A 244 60.48 107.25 82.40
C LYS A 244 61.71 108.10 82.76
N GLN A 245 62.69 108.20 81.86
CA GLN A 245 63.88 109.05 82.03
C GLN A 245 63.55 110.55 82.11
N ARG A 246 62.65 111.05 81.26
CA ARG A 246 62.16 112.45 81.35
C ARG A 246 61.44 112.71 82.66
N LEU A 247 60.59 111.80 83.11
CA LEU A 247 59.85 111.94 84.37
C LEU A 247 60.76 111.86 85.60
N GLU A 248 61.84 111.07 85.56
CA GLU A 248 62.91 111.11 86.57
C GLU A 248 63.71 112.42 86.50
N SER A 249 64.00 112.92 85.30
CA SER A 249 64.70 114.20 85.09
C SER A 249 63.87 115.38 85.62
N ILE A 250 62.55 115.39 85.37
CA ILE A 250 61.61 116.36 85.94
C ILE A 250 61.56 116.23 87.48
N LYS A 251 61.63 115.02 88.05
CA LYS A 251 61.77 114.82 89.51
C LYS A 251 63.12 115.32 90.06
N LYS A 252 64.18 115.37 89.27
CA LYS A 252 65.48 115.99 89.65
C LYS A 252 65.41 117.51 89.53
N VAL A 253 64.90 118.04 88.42
CA VAL A 253 64.72 119.49 88.20
C VAL A 253 63.80 120.10 89.25
N SER A 254 62.65 119.49 89.56
CA SER A 254 61.73 120.01 90.60
C SER A 254 62.32 119.99 92.02
N LYS A 255 63.23 119.06 92.34
CA LYS A 255 64.03 119.11 93.58
C LYS A 255 65.02 120.27 93.56
N LEU A 256 65.77 120.42 92.47
CA LEU A 256 66.71 121.53 92.28
C LEU A 256 66.00 122.90 92.28
N GLU A 257 64.82 123.01 91.70
CA GLU A 257 63.97 124.21 91.78
C GLU A 257 63.55 124.50 93.23
N ALA A 258 63.17 123.48 94.00
CA ALA A 258 62.83 123.65 95.41
C ALA A 258 64.06 124.10 96.23
N GLU A 259 65.26 123.64 95.88
CA GLU A 259 66.52 124.10 96.47
C GLU A 259 66.90 125.52 96.01
N CYS A 260 66.78 125.86 94.73
CA CYS A 260 66.94 127.23 94.23
C CYS A 260 65.93 128.20 94.86
N ARG A 261 64.68 127.78 95.09
CA ARG A 261 63.67 128.58 95.83
C ARG A 261 64.07 128.78 97.30
N LYS A 262 64.63 127.76 97.97
CA LYS A 262 65.22 127.91 99.32
C LYS A 262 66.43 128.86 99.32
N LEU A 263 67.32 128.75 98.33
CA LEU A 263 68.50 129.61 98.19
C LEU A 263 68.12 131.07 97.87
N GLN A 264 67.11 131.31 97.04
CA GLN A 264 66.56 132.65 96.85
C GLN A 264 65.88 133.19 98.12
N ALA A 265 65.21 132.34 98.89
CA ALA A 265 64.58 132.71 100.16
C ALA A 265 65.59 133.03 101.28
N SER A 266 66.80 132.45 101.25
CA SER A 266 67.91 132.83 102.14
C SER A 266 68.71 134.02 101.62
N ALA A 267 68.96 134.14 100.31
CA ALA A 267 69.59 135.32 99.71
C ALA A 267 68.79 136.62 99.97
N LYS A 268 67.45 136.54 99.96
CA LYS A 268 66.55 137.65 100.33
C LYS A 268 66.53 138.00 101.84
N ARG A 269 67.48 137.51 102.65
CA ARG A 269 67.57 137.78 104.10
C ARG A 269 68.89 138.41 104.56
N SER A 270 69.70 138.96 103.65
CA SER A 270 70.91 139.73 104.02
C SER A 270 71.14 140.96 103.14
N SER A 271 71.25 142.13 103.76
CA SER A 271 71.56 143.47 103.22
C SER A 271 70.51 144.12 102.27
N PRO A 272 70.09 145.39 102.53
CA PRO A 272 69.26 146.19 101.62
C PRO A 272 69.99 147.42 101.05
N LEU A 273 69.67 147.85 99.82
CA LEU A 273 69.91 149.23 99.34
C LEU A 273 69.03 149.60 98.12
N LYS A 274 69.00 150.89 97.79
CA LYS A 274 67.99 151.64 97.00
C LYS A 274 68.15 151.56 95.46
N GLU A 275 67.15 152.13 94.78
CA GLU A 275 67.16 152.71 93.42
C GLU A 275 67.15 151.70 92.23
N LEU A 276 66.60 152.02 91.04
CA LEU A 276 66.00 153.27 90.51
C LEU A 276 64.69 152.97 89.71
N ASN A 277 64.08 154.00 89.09
CA ASN A 277 62.76 153.96 88.41
C ASN A 277 62.80 153.44 86.94
N CYS A 278 61.63 152.92 86.49
CA CYS A 278 60.87 153.12 85.22
C CYS A 278 61.46 153.87 83.99
N PRO A 279 60.85 153.80 82.76
CA PRO A 279 59.65 153.04 82.32
C PRO A 279 59.71 152.40 80.89
N ASP A 280 58.54 151.93 80.42
CA ASP A 280 57.99 151.91 79.03
C ASP A 280 58.52 151.02 77.88
N SER A 281 57.64 150.08 77.48
CA SER A 281 57.13 149.77 76.13
C SER A 281 57.98 150.07 74.88
N TYR A 282 58.35 149.03 74.12
CA TYR A 282 57.72 148.65 72.83
C TYR A 282 58.40 147.41 72.17
N ALA A 283 57.83 146.94 71.04
CA ALA A 283 58.45 146.13 69.97
C ALA A 283 58.90 144.66 70.22
N SER A 284 57.97 143.75 69.88
CA SER A 284 58.10 142.78 68.76
C SER A 284 59.30 141.82 68.60
N ALA A 285 58.99 140.52 68.81
CA ALA A 285 59.30 139.37 67.93
C ALA A 285 60.70 138.71 67.83
N ARG A 286 60.62 137.41 67.43
CA ARG A 286 61.66 136.44 66.99
C ARG A 286 62.55 135.81 68.08
N LYS A 287 62.69 134.45 68.17
CA LYS A 287 63.31 133.41 67.28
C LYS A 287 64.86 133.39 67.44
N VAL A 288 65.62 132.28 67.48
CA VAL A 288 65.40 130.82 67.24
C VAL A 288 66.36 130.01 68.16
N LEU A 289 66.37 128.66 68.05
CA LEU A 289 67.52 127.71 67.99
C LEU A 289 67.33 126.49 68.95
N SER A 290 67.57 125.22 68.57
CA SER A 290 68.02 124.66 67.28
C SER A 290 67.87 123.13 67.16
N ARG A 291 67.88 122.61 65.90
CA ARG A 291 68.38 121.27 65.44
C ARG A 291 67.51 120.03 65.79
N ASN A 292 67.33 118.99 64.96
CA ASN A 292 67.83 118.58 63.62
C ASN A 292 66.68 117.84 62.85
N LEU A 293 66.47 117.99 61.53
CA LEU A 293 67.07 117.29 60.36
C LEU A 293 66.85 115.76 60.34
N THR A 294 66.56 115.07 59.22
CA THR A 294 66.60 115.39 57.77
C THR A 294 65.23 115.12 57.07
N SER A 295 64.95 115.30 55.76
CA SER A 295 65.69 115.55 54.50
C SER A 295 64.67 116.01 53.41
N SER A 296 64.98 116.50 52.20
CA SER A 296 66.06 117.37 51.66
C SER A 296 65.82 117.64 50.15
N VAL A 297 65.81 118.90 49.70
CA VAL A 297 65.97 119.33 48.29
C VAL A 297 66.81 120.62 48.30
N GLU A 298 67.66 120.82 47.30
CA GLU A 298 68.66 121.90 47.21
C GLU A 298 68.12 123.15 46.49
N ILE A 299 68.55 124.33 46.96
CA ILE A 299 68.66 125.58 46.19
C ILE A 299 69.96 126.25 46.66
N ASP A 300 70.83 126.62 45.73
CA ASP A 300 72.21 127.04 46.03
C ASP A 300 72.37 128.57 46.23
N LEU A 301 73.55 128.95 46.71
CA LEU A 301 73.98 130.30 47.12
C LEU A 301 73.91 131.32 45.95
N MET A 302 73.37 132.53 46.13
CA MET A 302 73.94 133.65 46.92
C MET A 302 75.32 134.11 46.42
N ASP A 303 75.30 135.05 45.47
CA ASP A 303 76.37 136.02 45.17
C ASP A 303 75.72 137.40 44.90
N ASP A 304 76.53 138.42 44.59
CA ASP A 304 76.17 139.83 44.32
C ASP A 304 75.81 140.72 45.54
N PHE A 305 76.87 141.20 46.21
CA PHE A 305 76.88 142.45 46.99
C PHE A 305 78.26 143.13 46.80
N LEU A 306 78.31 144.48 46.85
CA LEU A 306 79.53 145.34 46.86
C LEU A 306 80.07 145.95 45.54
N GLU A 307 79.22 146.58 44.72
CA GLU A 307 79.60 147.79 43.95
C GLU A 307 78.43 148.81 44.01
N MET A 308 78.58 150.11 44.27
CA MET A 308 79.76 150.96 44.53
C MET A 308 79.55 151.83 45.79
N GLU A 309 80.58 152.04 46.62
CA GLU A 309 80.65 153.14 47.60
C GLU A 309 82.04 153.80 47.54
N ARG A 310 82.04 155.14 47.32
CA ARG A 310 83.17 156.10 47.16
C ARG A 310 83.68 156.32 45.72
N VAL A 311 83.37 157.51 45.20
CA VAL A 311 84.30 158.35 44.41
C VAL A 311 84.28 159.76 45.04
N ALA A 312 85.41 160.48 44.98
CA ALA A 312 85.70 161.73 45.71
C ALA A 312 84.77 162.91 45.37
N ALA A 313 84.56 163.98 46.17
CA ALA A 313 85.26 164.57 47.33
C ALA A 313 86.42 165.57 47.07
N LEU A 314 86.07 166.88 47.01
CA LEU A 314 86.89 168.07 47.39
C LEU A 314 88.11 168.44 46.49
N PRO A 315 88.77 169.62 46.67
CA PRO A 315 88.30 170.99 47.04
C PRO A 315 88.95 172.12 46.19
N GLU A 316 88.60 173.40 46.46
CA GLU A 316 89.49 174.60 46.68
C GLU A 316 88.62 175.88 46.78
N ALA A 317 88.66 176.72 47.83
CA ALA A 317 89.69 177.67 48.33
C ALA A 317 89.75 178.97 47.50
N ASP A 318 89.15 180.11 47.88
CA ASP A 318 89.30 181.00 49.06
C ASP A 318 90.57 181.90 49.07
N ARG A 319 90.37 183.23 49.01
CA ARG A 319 91.16 184.24 49.78
C ARG A 319 90.61 185.68 49.71
N ARG A 320 91.08 186.52 50.65
CA ARG A 320 90.70 187.93 50.88
C ARG A 320 91.86 188.91 50.57
N ALA A 321 91.57 190.21 50.76
CA ALA A 321 92.47 191.35 51.09
C ALA A 321 92.86 192.28 49.92
N SER A 322 93.22 193.56 50.09
CA SER A 322 92.95 194.57 51.16
C SER A 322 93.63 195.91 50.78
N LYS A 323 92.89 197.03 50.79
CA LYS A 323 93.37 198.45 50.87
C LYS A 323 94.52 198.92 49.95
N GLY A 324 94.25 199.95 49.13
CA GLY A 324 95.27 200.87 48.62
C GLY A 324 94.72 201.92 47.65
N ASN A 325 94.91 203.21 47.96
CA ASN A 325 94.73 204.30 46.98
C ASN A 325 96.06 204.50 46.23
N PRO A 326 96.05 204.85 44.92
CA PRO A 326 96.20 206.27 44.58
C PRO A 326 95.29 206.72 43.41
N SER A 327 95.71 207.71 42.60
CA SER A 327 94.84 208.63 41.87
C SER A 327 94.75 208.48 40.34
N MET A 328 93.52 208.35 39.85
CA MET A 328 92.92 209.18 38.77
C MET A 328 93.73 209.44 37.47
N ALA A 329 93.73 208.50 36.51
CA ALA A 329 93.55 208.74 35.05
C ALA A 329 93.81 207.47 34.19
N GLU A 330 92.83 206.58 34.01
CA GLU A 330 93.04 205.34 33.21
C GLU A 330 91.75 204.69 32.63
N PHE A 331 90.64 205.42 32.54
CA PHE A 331 89.29 204.80 32.47
C PHE A 331 88.80 204.37 31.07
N ASP A 332 89.33 204.96 30.00
CA ASP A 332 88.64 204.92 28.68
C ASP A 332 88.83 203.61 27.88
N ALA A 333 89.89 202.84 28.15
CA ALA A 333 90.24 201.66 27.34
C ALA A 333 89.22 200.50 27.47
N LEU A 334 88.65 200.29 28.66
CA LEU A 334 87.76 199.15 28.96
C LEU A 334 86.40 199.22 28.24
N THR A 335 85.97 200.41 27.82
CA THR A 335 84.61 200.61 27.27
C THR A 335 84.42 199.96 25.89
N CYS A 336 85.48 199.88 25.08
CA CYS A 336 85.38 199.29 23.73
C CYS A 336 85.28 197.75 23.75
N GLU A 337 85.98 197.10 24.69
CA GLU A 337 86.03 195.64 24.81
C GLU A 337 84.67 195.07 25.24
N ILE A 338 83.99 195.74 26.17
CA ILE A 338 82.64 195.40 26.65
C ILE A 338 81.61 195.36 25.50
N ASN A 339 81.69 196.28 24.53
CA ASN A 339 80.73 196.35 23.44
C ASN A 339 80.89 195.22 22.41
N ALA A 340 82.12 194.75 22.17
CA ALA A 340 82.35 193.60 21.29
C ALA A 340 81.81 192.31 21.93
N LEU A 341 82.14 192.09 23.22
CA LEU A 341 81.65 190.96 24.01
C LEU A 341 80.12 190.94 24.15
N ALA A 342 79.45 192.09 24.11
CA ALA A 342 77.99 192.18 24.14
C ALA A 342 77.32 191.64 22.86
N ILE A 343 77.94 191.83 21.68
CA ILE A 343 77.43 191.31 20.40
C ILE A 343 77.72 189.80 20.32
N GLU A 344 78.95 189.38 20.62
CA GLU A 344 79.34 187.96 20.66
C GLU A 344 78.46 187.16 21.64
N LYS A 345 78.13 187.75 22.80
CA LYS A 345 77.14 187.20 23.73
C LYS A 345 75.76 187.02 23.08
N GLN A 346 75.26 188.01 22.34
CA GLN A 346 73.93 187.94 21.72
C GLN A 346 73.87 186.87 20.61
N ASP A 347 74.91 186.76 19.79
CA ASP A 347 74.99 185.71 18.76
C ASP A 347 75.09 184.32 19.41
N MET A 348 75.84 184.17 20.49
CA MET A 348 75.90 182.92 21.27
C MET A 348 74.56 182.60 21.96
N GLU A 349 73.82 183.60 22.46
CA GLU A 349 72.46 183.41 23.00
C GLU A 349 71.47 182.95 21.91
N MET A 350 71.61 183.44 20.67
CA MET A 350 70.81 182.99 19.53
C MET A 350 71.13 181.53 19.13
N VAL A 351 72.42 181.16 19.04
CA VAL A 351 72.84 179.78 18.74
C VAL A 351 72.43 178.82 19.87
N LEU A 352 72.46 179.25 21.13
CA LEU A 352 71.94 178.49 22.27
C LEU A 352 70.42 178.29 22.19
N ALA A 353 69.67 179.26 21.69
CA ALA A 353 68.23 179.10 21.44
C ALA A 353 67.96 178.09 20.31
N GLU A 354 68.61 178.23 19.15
CA GLU A 354 68.42 177.30 18.02
C GLU A 354 68.85 175.86 18.35
N THR A 355 69.94 175.68 19.11
CA THR A 355 70.36 174.35 19.57
C THR A 355 69.44 173.79 20.67
N GLY A 356 68.83 174.66 21.49
CA GLY A 356 67.76 174.30 22.42
C GLY A 356 66.50 173.79 21.70
N ASP A 357 66.06 174.49 20.65
CA ASP A 357 64.90 174.07 19.85
C ASP A 357 65.17 172.78 19.06
N GLN A 358 66.37 172.61 18.50
CA GLN A 358 66.78 171.34 17.89
C GLN A 358 66.81 170.19 18.92
N LEU A 359 67.28 170.45 20.14
CA LEU A 359 67.25 169.48 21.24
C LEU A 359 65.81 169.11 21.61
N ASN A 360 64.91 170.08 21.76
CA ASN A 360 63.48 169.85 22.03
C ASN A 360 62.84 168.99 20.94
N ILE A 361 63.03 169.34 19.66
CA ILE A 361 62.54 168.57 18.50
C ILE A 361 63.11 167.15 18.49
N SER A 362 64.36 166.95 18.93
CA SER A 362 64.96 165.61 19.04
C SER A 362 64.35 164.78 20.18
N GLN A 363 64.02 165.41 21.31
CA GLN A 363 63.38 164.78 22.47
C GLN A 363 61.91 164.40 22.16
N GLU A 364 61.15 165.27 21.49
CA GLU A 364 59.81 164.94 21.01
C GLU A 364 59.81 163.74 20.06
N ARG A 365 60.78 163.70 19.13
CA ARG A 365 60.97 162.54 18.23
C ARG A 365 61.36 161.27 18.99
N LEU A 366 62.18 161.38 20.04
CA LEU A 366 62.54 160.26 20.91
C LEU A 366 61.28 159.72 21.62
N ILE A 367 60.48 160.59 22.24
CA ILE A 367 59.23 160.22 22.93
C ILE A 367 58.23 159.56 21.96
N VAL A 368 58.12 160.05 20.72
CA VAL A 368 57.28 159.42 19.68
C VAL A 368 57.83 158.05 19.24
N ALA A 369 59.15 157.87 19.21
CA ALA A 369 59.76 156.58 18.93
C ALA A 369 59.58 155.59 20.10
N GLU A 370 59.78 156.02 21.35
CA GLU A 370 59.62 155.22 22.57
C GLU A 370 58.16 154.80 22.80
N THR A 371 57.20 155.72 22.66
CA THR A 371 55.77 155.38 22.74
C THR A 371 55.36 154.37 21.67
N LYS A 372 55.90 154.51 20.44
CA LYS A 372 55.67 153.53 19.36
C LYS A 372 56.37 152.19 19.64
N LEU A 373 57.57 152.18 20.22
CA LEU A 373 58.27 150.96 20.64
C LEU A 373 57.47 150.22 21.73
N ASN A 374 56.98 150.96 22.73
CA ASN A 374 56.15 150.41 23.81
C ASN A 374 54.81 149.85 23.29
N GLU A 375 54.17 150.50 22.32
CA GLU A 375 52.97 149.98 21.66
C GLU A 375 53.27 148.72 20.83
N MET A 376 54.38 148.69 20.08
CA MET A 376 54.82 147.48 19.37
C MET A 376 55.13 146.33 20.35
N GLN A 377 55.76 146.61 21.49
CA GLN A 377 56.02 145.63 22.54
C GLN A 377 54.72 145.13 23.18
N ARG A 378 53.73 146.00 23.40
CA ARG A 378 52.39 145.63 23.88
C ARG A 378 51.67 144.71 22.88
N GLN A 379 51.75 145.02 21.59
CA GLN A 379 51.20 144.18 20.52
C GLN A 379 51.92 142.84 20.42
N LEU A 380 53.25 142.81 20.53
CA LEU A 380 54.06 141.57 20.55
C LEU A 380 53.71 140.69 21.76
N ASN A 381 53.59 141.29 22.95
CA ASN A 381 53.18 140.57 24.16
C ASN A 381 51.75 140.00 24.02
N SER A 382 50.82 140.77 23.42
CA SER A 382 49.46 140.30 23.14
C SER A 382 49.43 139.16 22.11
N ALA A 383 50.26 139.24 21.06
CA ALA A 383 50.36 138.22 20.02
C ALA A 383 51.02 136.93 20.55
N ASN A 384 52.02 137.03 21.43
CA ASN A 384 52.61 135.89 22.11
C ASN A 384 51.61 135.22 23.07
N GLY A 385 50.78 136.00 23.75
CA GLY A 385 49.68 135.47 24.57
C GLY A 385 48.67 134.66 23.75
N SER A 386 48.17 135.22 22.64
CA SER A 386 47.22 134.51 21.76
C SER A 386 47.86 133.32 21.03
N LYS A 387 49.15 133.40 20.68
CA LYS A 387 49.93 132.28 20.16
C LYS A 387 49.95 131.13 21.16
N HIS A 388 50.29 131.39 22.42
CA HIS A 388 50.40 130.33 23.44
C HIS A 388 49.05 129.66 23.73
N THR A 389 47.94 130.41 23.74
CA THR A 389 46.60 129.80 23.85
C THR A 389 46.27 128.89 22.67
N LEU A 390 46.66 129.26 21.45
CA LEU A 390 46.47 128.41 20.26
C LEU A 390 47.38 127.17 20.28
N GLU A 391 48.61 127.28 20.79
CA GLU A 391 49.50 126.12 21.00
C GLU A 391 48.85 125.11 21.97
N MET A 392 48.30 125.57 23.10
CA MET A 392 47.57 124.71 24.05
C MET A 392 46.28 124.09 23.44
N GLU A 393 45.55 124.84 22.60
CA GLU A 393 44.39 124.29 21.89
C GLU A 393 44.80 123.20 20.87
N VAL A 394 45.91 123.39 20.15
CA VAL A 394 46.46 122.38 19.23
C VAL A 394 46.91 121.12 19.97
N GLU A 395 47.60 121.24 21.10
CA GLU A 395 47.94 120.08 21.96
C GLU A 395 46.68 119.35 22.47
N SER A 396 45.63 120.11 22.84
CA SER A 396 44.34 119.55 23.25
C SER A 396 43.55 118.89 22.10
N LEU A 397 43.79 119.28 20.84
CA LEU A 397 43.20 118.63 19.67
C LEU A 397 44.02 117.42 19.21
N GLU A 398 45.35 117.48 19.29
CA GLU A 398 46.21 116.37 18.90
C GLU A 398 46.14 115.19 19.88
N SER A 399 45.97 115.45 21.18
CA SER A 399 45.66 114.41 22.18
C SER A 399 44.33 113.73 21.89
N LYS A 400 43.25 114.50 21.62
CA LYS A 400 41.94 113.94 21.19
C LYS A 400 42.03 113.16 19.88
N LYS A 401 42.85 113.62 18.92
CA LYS A 401 43.10 112.90 17.66
C LYS A 401 43.70 111.51 17.94
N LYS A 402 44.76 111.44 18.74
CA LYS A 402 45.43 110.18 19.11
C LYS A 402 44.48 109.21 19.84
N GLU A 403 43.60 109.72 20.68
CA GLU A 403 42.58 108.90 21.35
C GLU A 403 41.52 108.35 20.37
N LEU A 404 41.03 109.18 19.44
CA LEU A 404 40.10 108.73 18.39
C LEU A 404 40.75 107.74 17.40
N GLU A 405 42.03 107.91 17.08
CA GLU A 405 42.80 106.96 16.25
C GLU A 405 42.91 105.60 16.95
N ALA A 406 43.23 105.57 18.26
CA ALA A 406 43.27 104.33 19.04
C ALA A 406 41.88 103.66 19.17
N GLN A 407 40.80 104.44 19.36
CA GLN A 407 39.43 103.90 19.35
C GLN A 407 39.04 103.30 17.99
N LEU A 408 39.51 103.89 16.89
CA LEU A 408 39.26 103.39 15.54
C LEU A 408 40.07 102.13 15.23
N GLU A 409 41.30 102.00 15.75
CA GLU A 409 42.06 100.75 15.69
C GLU A 409 41.38 99.61 16.48
N THR A 410 40.88 99.87 17.70
CA THR A 410 40.18 98.83 18.47
C THR A 410 38.88 98.38 17.80
N MET A 411 38.08 99.32 17.27
CA MET A 411 36.89 98.99 16.48
C MET A 411 37.22 98.21 15.19
N ASN A 412 38.31 98.53 14.49
CA ASN A 412 38.73 97.78 13.31
C ASN A 412 39.14 96.33 13.65
N PHE A 413 39.87 96.13 14.76
CA PHE A 413 40.23 94.79 15.24
C PHE A 413 38.99 93.97 15.59
N GLU A 414 38.01 94.58 16.26
CA GLU A 414 36.76 93.93 16.65
C GLU A 414 35.85 93.62 15.44
N VAL A 415 35.81 94.49 14.43
CA VAL A 415 35.16 94.24 13.14
C VAL A 415 35.82 93.06 12.39
N GLU A 416 37.15 92.97 12.37
CA GLU A 416 37.83 91.87 11.67
C GLU A 416 37.69 90.53 12.41
N LYS A 417 37.65 90.55 13.75
CA LYS A 417 37.24 89.39 14.57
C LYS A 417 35.82 88.92 14.22
N LEU A 418 34.86 89.84 14.14
CA LEU A 418 33.47 89.51 13.76
C LEU A 418 33.37 88.96 12.33
N ARG A 419 34.21 89.44 11.39
CA ARG A 419 34.29 88.90 10.03
C ARG A 419 34.84 87.48 9.98
N GLU A 420 35.81 87.15 10.84
CA GLU A 420 36.29 85.78 10.99
C GLU A 420 35.21 84.86 11.57
N GLU A 421 34.48 85.31 12.59
CA GLU A 421 33.35 84.59 13.17
C GLU A 421 32.22 84.35 12.13
N VAL A 422 31.88 85.36 11.32
CA VAL A 422 30.93 85.21 10.20
C VAL A 422 31.44 84.17 9.18
N ARG A 423 32.69 84.24 8.74
CA ARG A 423 33.26 83.29 7.76
C ARG A 423 33.23 81.85 8.27
N GLN A 424 33.45 81.63 9.57
CA GLN A 424 33.32 80.31 10.21
C GLN A 424 31.87 79.82 10.28
N LEU A 425 30.89 80.72 10.46
CA LEU A 425 29.47 80.37 10.41
C LEU A 425 29.00 80.07 8.98
N GLU A 426 29.48 80.81 7.98
CA GLU A 426 29.24 80.54 6.55
C GLU A 426 29.80 79.18 6.14
N GLY A 427 31.02 78.84 6.58
CA GLY A 427 31.61 77.51 6.36
C GLY A 427 30.75 76.38 6.95
N LYS A 428 30.34 76.51 8.21
CA LYS A 428 29.43 75.54 8.87
C LYS A 428 28.06 75.45 8.19
N ALA A 429 27.53 76.56 7.69
CA ALA A 429 26.28 76.57 6.93
C ALA A 429 26.41 75.81 5.59
N ALA A 430 27.55 75.94 4.91
CA ALA A 430 27.85 75.17 3.69
C ALA A 430 28.03 73.67 3.98
N GLU A 431 28.74 73.31 5.05
CA GLU A 431 28.86 71.91 5.52
C GLU A 431 27.47 71.31 5.82
N ILE A 432 26.64 72.02 6.58
CA ILE A 432 25.26 71.60 6.88
C ILE A 432 24.44 71.48 5.58
N SER A 433 24.57 72.41 4.64
CA SER A 433 23.84 72.34 3.36
C SER A 433 24.22 71.13 2.51
N THR A 434 25.50 70.74 2.47
CA THR A 434 25.92 69.53 1.73
C THR A 434 25.49 68.25 2.47
N SER A 435 25.50 68.26 3.80
CA SER A 435 24.94 67.17 4.62
C SER A 435 23.43 66.98 4.37
N CYS A 436 22.65 68.07 4.30
CA CYS A 436 21.22 68.02 3.96
C CYS A 436 20.99 67.44 2.56
N GLN A 437 21.77 67.84 1.55
CA GLN A 437 21.66 67.29 0.19
C GLN A 437 21.97 65.78 0.14
N ASN A 438 22.97 65.32 0.90
CA ASN A 438 23.27 63.91 1.03
C ASN A 438 22.13 63.14 1.73
N ILE A 439 21.48 63.73 2.73
CA ILE A 439 20.32 63.14 3.41
C ILE A 439 19.11 63.07 2.46
N GLU A 440 18.84 64.10 1.64
CA GLU A 440 17.78 64.06 0.62
C GLU A 440 18.04 62.96 -0.43
N ALA A 441 19.28 62.79 -0.87
CA ALA A 441 19.66 61.70 -1.78
C ALA A 441 19.41 60.30 -1.16
N LEU A 442 19.79 60.10 0.11
CA LEU A 442 19.55 58.86 0.85
C LEU A 442 18.06 58.59 1.12
N ILE A 443 17.24 59.64 1.28
CA ILE A 443 15.78 59.50 1.38
C ILE A 443 15.19 59.01 0.04
N LEU A 444 15.62 59.56 -1.09
CA LEU A 444 15.16 59.12 -2.41
C LEU A 444 15.61 57.67 -2.72
N GLU A 445 16.83 57.29 -2.35
CA GLU A 445 17.31 55.91 -2.47
C GLU A 445 16.48 54.95 -1.60
N LYS A 446 16.17 55.34 -0.35
CA LYS A 446 15.30 54.58 0.55
C LYS A 446 13.90 54.38 -0.05
N GLU A 447 13.27 55.44 -0.57
CA GLU A 447 11.94 55.35 -1.21
C GLU A 447 11.96 54.41 -2.43
N GLN A 448 13.02 54.47 -3.24
CA GLN A 448 13.22 53.56 -4.37
C GLN A 448 13.41 52.09 -3.94
N LEU A 449 14.11 51.84 -2.82
CA LEU A 449 14.28 50.50 -2.26
C LEU A 449 12.97 49.97 -1.63
N GLU A 450 12.21 50.80 -0.93
CA GLU A 450 10.89 50.44 -0.40
C GLU A 450 9.91 50.07 -1.52
N ALA A 451 9.91 50.80 -2.63
CA ALA A 451 9.11 50.47 -3.81
C ALA A 451 9.51 49.12 -4.44
N GLN A 452 10.80 48.81 -4.54
CA GLN A 452 11.29 47.51 -5.01
C GLN A 452 10.87 46.37 -4.08
N LEU A 453 10.97 46.58 -2.76
CA LEU A 453 10.62 45.59 -1.73
C LEU A 453 9.11 45.29 -1.76
N VAL A 454 8.25 46.29 -1.97
CA VAL A 454 6.82 46.10 -2.22
C VAL A 454 6.58 45.26 -3.48
N SER A 455 7.25 45.54 -4.59
CA SER A 455 7.11 44.76 -5.83
C SER A 455 7.52 43.29 -5.65
N ALA A 456 8.66 43.04 -5.00
CA ALA A 456 9.14 41.69 -4.70
C ALA A 456 8.16 40.93 -3.79
N ASN A 457 7.62 41.57 -2.76
CA ASN A 457 6.58 40.96 -1.91
C ASN A 457 5.31 40.61 -2.70
N MET A 458 4.89 41.43 -3.66
CA MET A 458 3.77 41.10 -4.54
C MET A 458 4.07 39.91 -5.46
N GLU A 459 5.32 39.61 -5.77
CA GLU A 459 5.71 38.40 -6.53
C GLU A 459 5.77 37.16 -5.66
N VAL A 460 6.39 37.25 -4.48
CA VAL A 460 6.38 36.18 -3.47
C VAL A 460 4.94 35.79 -3.07
N GLU A 461 4.00 36.73 -2.96
CA GLU A 461 2.58 36.41 -2.74
C GLU A 461 1.95 35.67 -3.92
N LYS A 462 2.22 36.07 -5.18
CA LYS A 462 1.75 35.32 -6.36
C LYS A 462 2.23 33.87 -6.30
N GLU A 463 3.52 33.67 -6.03
CA GLU A 463 4.15 32.34 -5.90
C GLU A 463 3.55 31.52 -4.74
N ARG A 464 3.31 32.13 -3.57
CA ARG A 464 2.59 31.48 -2.46
C ARG A 464 1.21 31.00 -2.89
N THR A 465 0.45 31.79 -3.67
CA THR A 465 -0.85 31.30 -4.20
C THR A 465 -0.70 30.16 -5.19
N LEU A 466 0.37 30.13 -6.00
CA LEU A 466 0.63 29.05 -6.95
C LEU A 466 1.08 27.77 -6.25
N SER A 467 1.96 27.88 -5.26
CA SER A 467 2.38 26.77 -4.38
C SER A 467 1.21 26.17 -3.62
N SER A 468 0.32 27.01 -3.06
CA SER A 468 -0.94 26.56 -2.43
C SER A 468 -1.85 25.80 -3.41
N LYS A 469 -2.01 26.29 -4.65
CA LYS A 469 -2.77 25.59 -5.71
C LYS A 469 -2.10 24.27 -6.14
N LEU A 470 -0.77 24.18 -6.11
CA LEU A 470 -0.03 22.94 -6.38
C LEU A 470 -0.22 21.92 -5.24
N ALA A 471 -0.07 22.35 -3.98
CA ALA A 471 -0.31 21.49 -2.81
C ALA A 471 -1.76 20.94 -2.78
N ALA A 472 -2.75 21.75 -3.17
CA ALA A 472 -4.13 21.28 -3.33
C ALA A 472 -4.29 20.25 -4.47
N LYS A 473 -3.56 20.41 -5.59
CA LYS A 473 -3.52 19.40 -6.66
C LYS A 473 -2.84 18.10 -6.22
N CYS A 474 -1.77 18.16 -5.44
CA CYS A 474 -1.11 16.97 -4.89
C CYS A 474 -2.07 16.15 -4.03
N LYS A 475 -2.77 16.79 -3.07
CA LYS A 475 -3.79 16.12 -2.23
C LYS A 475 -4.91 15.47 -3.04
N ASN A 476 -5.36 16.12 -4.12
CA ASN A 476 -6.36 15.54 -5.02
C ASN A 476 -5.80 14.33 -5.80
N MET A 477 -4.50 14.34 -6.15
CA MET A 477 -3.83 13.22 -6.81
C MET A 477 -3.62 12.04 -5.86
N GLU A 478 -3.21 12.30 -4.62
CA GLU A 478 -3.11 11.32 -3.53
C GLU A 478 -4.46 10.61 -3.28
N ALA A 479 -5.56 11.37 -3.27
CA ALA A 479 -6.90 10.81 -3.14
C ALA A 479 -7.31 9.92 -4.33
N VAL A 480 -7.01 10.33 -5.56
CA VAL A 480 -7.28 9.51 -6.78
C VAL A 480 -6.42 8.24 -6.81
N GLU A 481 -5.17 8.30 -6.36
CA GLU A 481 -4.31 7.12 -6.27
C GLU A 481 -4.80 6.15 -5.17
N ALA A 482 -5.35 6.65 -4.07
CA ALA A 482 -6.01 5.83 -3.05
C ALA A 482 -7.30 5.16 -3.57
N GLU A 483 -8.15 5.88 -4.30
CA GLU A 483 -9.33 5.30 -4.98
C GLU A 483 -8.93 4.21 -6.00
N LYS A 484 -7.85 4.45 -6.77
CA LYS A 484 -7.29 3.48 -7.70
C LYS A 484 -6.83 2.20 -6.98
N ILE A 485 -6.06 2.31 -5.90
CA ILE A 485 -5.60 1.16 -5.10
C ILE A 485 -6.78 0.36 -4.55
N GLU A 486 -7.86 1.04 -4.12
CA GLU A 486 -9.08 0.37 -3.68
C GLU A 486 -9.80 -0.37 -4.83
N LEU A 487 -9.82 0.20 -6.04
CA LEU A 487 -10.37 -0.43 -7.24
C LEU A 487 -9.52 -1.62 -7.73
N GLU A 488 -8.20 -1.53 -7.65
CA GLU A 488 -7.27 -2.63 -7.97
C GLU A 488 -7.44 -3.80 -6.99
N SER A 489 -7.59 -3.51 -5.68
CA SER A 489 -7.94 -4.52 -4.67
C SER A 489 -9.30 -5.19 -4.94
N LYS A 490 -10.31 -4.41 -5.34
CA LYS A 490 -11.63 -4.95 -5.76
C LYS A 490 -11.54 -5.80 -7.02
N LEU A 491 -10.69 -5.44 -7.98
CA LEU A 491 -10.42 -6.21 -9.21
C LEU A 491 -9.77 -7.56 -8.88
N MET A 492 -8.69 -7.56 -8.10
CA MET A 492 -8.03 -8.77 -7.61
C MET A 492 -9.01 -9.69 -6.86
N SER A 493 -9.94 -9.13 -6.06
CA SER A 493 -10.99 -9.91 -5.39
C SER A 493 -12.00 -10.53 -6.37
N ALA A 494 -12.30 -9.86 -7.49
CA ALA A 494 -13.18 -10.38 -8.53
C ALA A 494 -12.48 -11.46 -9.38
N GLU A 495 -11.21 -11.28 -9.72
CA GLU A 495 -10.40 -12.23 -10.48
C GLU A 495 -10.22 -13.55 -9.71
N ASN A 496 -9.89 -13.50 -8.43
CA ASN A 496 -9.84 -14.69 -7.56
C ASN A 496 -11.19 -15.43 -7.48
N LYS A 497 -12.33 -14.72 -7.53
CA LYS A 497 -13.66 -15.33 -7.60
C LYS A 497 -13.93 -15.97 -8.96
N ILE A 498 -13.47 -15.36 -10.06
CA ILE A 498 -13.57 -15.92 -11.41
C ILE A 498 -12.75 -17.20 -11.51
N ILE A 499 -11.51 -17.23 -10.99
CA ILE A 499 -10.67 -18.43 -10.93
C ILE A 499 -11.40 -19.55 -10.18
N SER A 500 -11.90 -19.29 -8.96
CA SER A 500 -12.60 -20.31 -8.18
C SER A 500 -13.98 -20.73 -8.74
N LEU A 501 -14.57 -19.96 -9.66
CA LEU A 501 -15.73 -20.37 -10.44
C LEU A 501 -15.33 -21.19 -11.68
N GLY A 502 -14.18 -20.89 -12.29
CA GLY A 502 -13.57 -21.68 -13.36
C GLY A 502 -13.23 -23.09 -12.90
N GLU A 503 -12.51 -23.23 -11.77
CA GLU A 503 -12.18 -24.51 -11.14
C GLU A 503 -13.44 -25.38 -10.90
N LYS A 504 -14.53 -24.77 -10.39
CA LYS A 504 -15.79 -25.46 -10.14
C LYS A 504 -16.51 -25.88 -11.43
N LEU A 505 -16.46 -25.04 -12.46
CA LEU A 505 -17.02 -25.36 -13.77
C LEU A 505 -16.23 -26.48 -14.45
N GLU A 506 -14.90 -26.48 -14.33
CA GLU A 506 -14.01 -27.51 -14.87
C GLU A 506 -14.21 -28.86 -14.16
N GLU A 507 -14.36 -28.85 -12.82
CA GLU A 507 -14.77 -30.04 -12.06
C GLU A 507 -16.17 -30.54 -12.49
N GLN A 508 -17.13 -29.64 -12.73
CA GLN A 508 -18.45 -30.01 -13.23
C GLN A 508 -18.41 -30.60 -14.66
N ILE A 509 -17.54 -30.09 -15.54
CA ILE A 509 -17.28 -30.63 -16.88
C ILE A 509 -16.59 -32.01 -16.79
N ARG A 510 -15.65 -32.18 -15.85
CA ARG A 510 -15.01 -33.47 -15.58
C ARG A 510 -16.03 -34.51 -15.09
N LEU A 511 -16.91 -34.13 -14.17
CA LEU A 511 -18.00 -34.98 -13.70
C LEU A 511 -18.98 -35.32 -14.82
N SER A 512 -19.40 -34.34 -15.64
CA SER A 512 -20.34 -34.59 -16.74
C SER A 512 -19.76 -35.48 -17.84
N SER A 513 -18.47 -35.34 -18.18
CA SER A 513 -17.78 -36.25 -19.11
C SER A 513 -17.61 -37.66 -18.52
N GLY A 514 -17.39 -37.77 -17.20
CA GLY A 514 -17.45 -39.05 -16.48
C GLY A 514 -18.84 -39.70 -16.48
N PHE A 515 -19.92 -38.90 -16.50
CA PHE A 515 -21.28 -39.41 -16.67
C PHE A 515 -21.57 -39.82 -18.12
N THR A 516 -21.17 -39.06 -19.14
CA THR A 516 -21.39 -39.46 -20.54
C THR A 516 -20.61 -40.73 -20.89
N ALA A 517 -19.37 -40.88 -20.41
CA ALA A 517 -18.61 -42.13 -20.57
C ALA A 517 -19.33 -43.34 -19.94
N LYS A 518 -19.94 -43.18 -18.75
CA LYS A 518 -20.76 -44.22 -18.11
C LYS A 518 -22.05 -44.52 -18.87
N VAL A 519 -22.72 -43.49 -19.40
CA VAL A 519 -23.92 -43.67 -20.23
C VAL A 519 -23.57 -44.47 -21.49
N ASN A 520 -22.50 -44.10 -22.21
CA ASN A 520 -22.06 -44.81 -23.41
C ASN A 520 -21.73 -46.29 -23.11
N ALA A 521 -21.00 -46.58 -22.03
CA ALA A 521 -20.70 -47.96 -21.63
C ALA A 521 -21.95 -48.78 -21.24
N LEU A 522 -22.98 -48.13 -20.68
CA LEU A 522 -24.28 -48.77 -20.42
C LEU A 522 -25.12 -48.94 -21.69
N GLU A 523 -25.01 -48.03 -22.65
CA GLU A 523 -25.61 -48.12 -24.00
C GLU A 523 -25.03 -49.34 -24.76
N GLU A 524 -23.70 -49.49 -24.74
CA GLU A 524 -22.97 -50.65 -25.29
C GLU A 524 -23.38 -51.96 -24.62
N GLN A 525 -23.46 -52.00 -23.28
CA GLN A 525 -23.96 -53.17 -22.55
C GLN A 525 -25.43 -53.49 -22.87
N ARG A 526 -26.27 -52.45 -23.07
CA ARG A 526 -27.68 -52.64 -23.42
C ARG A 526 -27.83 -53.28 -24.80
N GLU A 527 -27.13 -52.78 -25.82
CA GLU A 527 -27.24 -53.37 -27.17
C GLU A 527 -26.58 -54.76 -27.25
N ALA A 528 -25.52 -55.02 -26.46
CA ALA A 528 -24.96 -56.38 -26.33
C ALA A 528 -25.97 -57.37 -25.70
N LEU A 529 -26.63 -56.99 -24.61
CA LEU A 529 -27.71 -57.78 -24.00
C LEU A 529 -28.92 -57.92 -24.92
N ARG A 530 -29.22 -56.90 -25.74
CA ARG A 530 -30.28 -56.95 -26.74
C ARG A 530 -29.97 -57.94 -27.87
N SER A 531 -28.73 -58.00 -28.36
CA SER A 531 -28.31 -59.03 -29.31
C SER A 531 -28.51 -60.42 -28.71
N GLN A 532 -28.05 -60.64 -27.47
CA GLN A 532 -28.24 -61.93 -26.78
C GLN A 532 -29.73 -62.29 -26.61
N LEU A 533 -30.60 -61.30 -26.36
CA LEU A 533 -32.04 -61.50 -26.28
C LEU A 533 -32.66 -61.87 -27.64
N GLU A 534 -32.21 -61.23 -28.72
CA GLU A 534 -32.64 -61.51 -30.10
C GLU A 534 -32.19 -62.92 -30.54
N ASP A 535 -30.92 -63.26 -30.31
CA ASP A 535 -30.35 -64.59 -30.56
C ASP A 535 -31.13 -65.68 -29.79
N ALA A 536 -31.44 -65.42 -28.52
CA ALA A 536 -32.26 -66.30 -27.69
C ALA A 536 -33.73 -66.35 -28.13
N HIS A 537 -34.28 -65.28 -28.71
CA HIS A 537 -35.63 -65.29 -29.28
C HIS A 537 -35.70 -66.13 -30.56
N ILE A 538 -34.70 -65.99 -31.43
CA ILE A 538 -34.52 -66.78 -32.64
C ILE A 538 -34.31 -68.27 -32.29
N GLU A 539 -33.59 -68.60 -31.22
CA GLU A 539 -33.48 -69.98 -30.73
C GLU A 539 -34.79 -70.49 -30.10
N ALA A 540 -35.49 -69.67 -29.32
CA ALA A 540 -36.80 -70.01 -28.79
C ALA A 540 -37.85 -70.23 -29.91
N GLU A 541 -37.76 -69.51 -31.02
CA GLU A 541 -38.59 -69.72 -32.21
C GLU A 541 -38.23 -71.03 -32.92
N LYS A 542 -36.94 -71.31 -33.17
CA LYS A 542 -36.47 -72.61 -33.68
C LYS A 542 -36.90 -73.79 -32.79
N LEU A 543 -36.97 -73.60 -31.47
CA LEU A 543 -37.47 -74.60 -30.52
C LEU A 543 -39.00 -74.72 -30.57
N ARG A 544 -39.72 -73.61 -30.72
CA ARG A 544 -41.18 -73.59 -30.93
C ARG A 544 -41.58 -74.32 -32.22
N ASP A 545 -40.85 -74.12 -33.31
CA ASP A 545 -41.08 -74.84 -34.57
C ASP A 545 -40.84 -76.35 -34.43
N LYS A 546 -39.76 -76.74 -33.72
CA LYS A 546 -39.51 -78.16 -33.38
C LYS A 546 -40.62 -78.74 -32.50
N MET A 547 -41.12 -77.99 -31.50
CA MET A 547 -42.28 -78.39 -30.71
C MET A 547 -43.52 -78.55 -31.60
N GLY A 548 -43.80 -77.60 -32.49
CA GLY A 548 -44.92 -77.67 -33.43
C GLY A 548 -44.78 -78.73 -34.53
N ILE A 549 -43.62 -79.39 -34.66
CA ILE A 549 -43.45 -80.63 -35.42
C ILE A 549 -43.76 -81.82 -34.51
N LEU A 550 -43.15 -81.90 -33.33
CA LEU A 550 -43.37 -82.98 -32.36
C LEU A 550 -44.84 -83.07 -31.89
N GLU A 551 -45.56 -81.95 -31.78
CA GLU A 551 -47.00 -81.91 -31.49
C GLU A 551 -47.82 -82.56 -32.60
N LYS A 552 -47.42 -82.41 -33.87
CA LYS A 552 -48.06 -83.09 -35.01
C LYS A 552 -47.72 -84.58 -35.01
N ASP A 553 -46.46 -84.93 -34.74
CA ASP A 553 -46.03 -86.33 -34.63
C ASP A 553 -46.79 -87.05 -33.49
N VAL A 554 -46.97 -86.38 -32.34
CA VAL A 554 -47.77 -86.86 -31.21
C VAL A 554 -49.27 -86.93 -31.54
N GLU A 555 -49.83 -86.02 -32.35
CA GLU A 555 -51.23 -86.13 -32.80
C GLU A 555 -51.43 -87.26 -33.83
N ILE A 556 -50.43 -87.53 -34.67
CA ILE A 556 -50.37 -88.72 -35.52
C ILE A 556 -50.28 -89.99 -34.65
N GLU A 557 -49.44 -90.00 -33.61
CA GLU A 557 -49.35 -91.13 -32.69
C GLU A 557 -50.66 -91.34 -31.91
N LYS A 558 -51.35 -90.28 -31.47
CA LYS A 558 -52.69 -90.37 -30.85
C LYS A 558 -53.73 -90.93 -31.81
N THR A 559 -53.76 -90.51 -33.07
CA THR A 559 -54.75 -91.01 -34.05
C THR A 559 -54.48 -92.47 -34.40
N VAL A 560 -53.21 -92.86 -34.58
CA VAL A 560 -52.80 -94.28 -34.72
C VAL A 560 -53.15 -95.08 -33.46
N SER A 561 -52.94 -94.52 -32.26
CA SER A 561 -53.30 -95.14 -30.99
C SER A 561 -54.82 -95.32 -30.85
N ALA A 562 -55.62 -94.33 -31.29
CA ALA A 562 -57.09 -94.44 -31.33
C ALA A 562 -57.57 -95.50 -32.33
N GLU A 563 -56.92 -95.61 -33.50
CA GLU A 563 -57.15 -96.73 -34.41
C GLU A 563 -56.85 -98.07 -33.73
N PHE A 564 -55.69 -98.21 -33.06
CA PHE A 564 -55.35 -99.42 -32.29
C PHE A 564 -56.38 -99.72 -31.20
N VAL A 565 -56.81 -98.72 -30.41
CA VAL A 565 -57.84 -98.85 -29.37
C VAL A 565 -59.14 -99.42 -29.96
N SER A 566 -59.66 -98.82 -31.04
CA SER A 566 -60.87 -99.32 -31.70
C SER A 566 -60.71 -100.76 -32.25
N LYS A 567 -59.49 -101.12 -32.66
CA LYS A 567 -59.13 -102.46 -33.15
C LYS A 567 -59.09 -103.48 -32.00
N THR A 568 -58.61 -103.08 -30.82
CA THR A 568 -58.76 -103.88 -29.58
C THR A 568 -60.20 -103.98 -29.14
N GLU A 569 -61.01 -102.92 -29.16
CA GLU A 569 -62.45 -102.99 -28.82
C GLU A 569 -63.21 -103.97 -29.73
N ILE A 570 -62.90 -103.98 -31.03
CA ILE A 570 -63.45 -104.96 -31.99
C ILE A 570 -62.98 -106.40 -31.69
N LEU A 571 -61.78 -106.59 -31.12
CA LEU A 571 -61.29 -107.91 -30.69
C LEU A 571 -61.88 -108.33 -29.33
N GLU A 572 -62.06 -107.39 -28.40
CA GLU A 572 -62.71 -107.58 -27.10
C GLU A 572 -64.17 -108.00 -27.31
N ALA A 573 -64.91 -107.30 -28.17
CA ALA A 573 -66.29 -107.66 -28.53
C ALA A 573 -66.39 -109.04 -29.21
N LYS A 574 -65.36 -109.47 -29.96
CA LYS A 574 -65.29 -110.84 -30.53
C LYS A 574 -64.97 -111.88 -29.46
N LYS A 575 -64.04 -111.59 -28.55
CA LYS A 575 -63.69 -112.42 -27.38
C LYS A 575 -64.89 -112.62 -26.46
N ASP A 576 -65.64 -111.56 -26.16
CA ASP A 576 -66.85 -111.65 -25.32
C ASP A 576 -67.95 -112.46 -26.00
N LYS A 577 -68.13 -112.30 -27.32
CA LYS A 577 -69.09 -113.09 -28.08
C LYS A 577 -68.72 -114.58 -28.10
N LEU A 578 -67.45 -114.92 -28.32
CA LEU A 578 -66.94 -116.30 -28.18
C LEU A 578 -67.09 -116.84 -26.76
N SER A 579 -66.78 -116.04 -25.74
CA SER A 579 -66.93 -116.40 -24.32
C SER A 579 -68.40 -116.64 -23.96
N SER A 580 -69.33 -115.88 -24.54
CA SER A 580 -70.77 -116.11 -24.34
C SER A 580 -71.23 -117.45 -24.92
N LEU A 581 -70.75 -117.82 -26.12
CA LEU A 581 -71.01 -119.13 -26.74
C LEU A 581 -70.47 -120.27 -25.87
N LEU A 582 -69.19 -120.18 -25.48
CA LEU A 582 -68.52 -121.16 -24.63
C LEU A 582 -69.26 -121.33 -23.29
N ARG A 583 -69.82 -120.25 -22.72
CA ARG A 583 -70.61 -120.32 -21.48
C ARG A 583 -71.97 -120.98 -21.69
N SER A 584 -72.67 -120.74 -22.80
CA SER A 584 -73.92 -121.47 -23.11
C SER A 584 -73.67 -122.97 -23.31
N GLU A 585 -72.62 -123.34 -24.06
CA GLU A 585 -72.25 -124.73 -24.33
C GLU A 585 -71.78 -125.46 -23.05
N SER A 586 -71.01 -124.77 -22.19
CA SER A 586 -70.61 -125.29 -20.87
C SER A 586 -71.82 -125.56 -19.95
N LEU A 587 -72.82 -124.68 -19.96
CA LEU A 587 -74.05 -124.81 -19.17
C LEU A 587 -74.98 -125.89 -19.74
N GLU A 588 -74.91 -126.18 -21.04
CA GLU A 588 -75.59 -127.31 -21.66
C GLU A 588 -74.89 -128.65 -21.32
N ALA A 589 -73.55 -128.68 -21.34
CA ALA A 589 -72.76 -129.81 -20.85
C ALA A 589 -72.96 -130.08 -19.34
N GLU A 590 -73.23 -129.06 -18.54
CA GLU A 590 -73.56 -129.18 -17.12
C GLU A 590 -74.93 -129.83 -16.89
N LYS A 591 -75.98 -129.38 -17.61
CA LYS A 591 -77.30 -130.04 -17.62
C LYS A 591 -77.23 -131.50 -18.08
N LEU A 592 -76.34 -131.82 -19.02
CA LEU A 592 -76.11 -133.20 -19.46
C LEU A 592 -75.43 -134.05 -18.37
N ARG A 593 -74.42 -133.51 -17.67
CA ARG A 593 -73.81 -134.19 -16.50
C ARG A 593 -74.82 -134.44 -15.38
N GLU A 594 -75.67 -133.46 -15.08
CA GLU A 594 -76.69 -133.59 -14.03
C GLU A 594 -77.73 -134.68 -14.37
N LYS A 595 -78.16 -134.78 -15.64
CA LYS A 595 -78.98 -135.91 -16.12
C LYS A 595 -78.29 -137.26 -16.05
N ILE A 596 -76.99 -137.33 -16.36
CA ILE A 596 -76.21 -138.58 -16.26
C ILE A 596 -76.18 -139.06 -14.82
N GLY A 597 -75.87 -138.18 -13.86
CA GLY A 597 -75.85 -138.52 -12.43
C GLY A 597 -77.19 -139.02 -11.88
N ILE A 598 -78.33 -138.51 -12.38
CA ILE A 598 -79.66 -139.03 -12.01
C ILE A 598 -79.83 -140.48 -12.51
N LEU A 599 -79.48 -140.75 -13.78
CA LEU A 599 -79.59 -142.09 -14.38
C LEU A 599 -78.65 -143.10 -13.74
N GLU A 600 -77.42 -142.70 -13.39
CA GLU A 600 -76.45 -143.56 -12.69
C GLU A 600 -76.99 -144.02 -11.33
N ASN A 601 -77.53 -143.10 -10.52
CA ASN A 601 -78.16 -143.42 -9.23
C ASN A 601 -79.38 -144.37 -9.40
N GLU A 602 -80.19 -144.19 -10.43
CA GLU A 602 -81.28 -145.12 -10.75
C GLU A 602 -80.77 -146.53 -11.13
N THR A 603 -79.64 -146.63 -11.86
CA THR A 603 -79.07 -147.93 -12.23
C THR A 603 -78.46 -148.65 -11.03
N GLU A 604 -77.81 -147.94 -10.11
CA GLU A 604 -77.20 -148.57 -8.93
C GLU A 604 -78.26 -149.04 -7.92
N SER A 605 -79.36 -148.28 -7.75
CA SER A 605 -80.53 -148.73 -6.97
C SER A 605 -81.12 -150.05 -7.50
N LYS A 606 -81.23 -150.19 -8.83
CA LYS A 606 -81.66 -151.44 -9.49
C LYS A 606 -80.62 -152.56 -9.32
N ARG A 607 -79.33 -152.23 -9.26
CA ARG A 607 -78.22 -153.18 -9.03
C ARG A 607 -78.26 -153.80 -7.64
N VAL A 608 -78.50 -153.00 -6.60
CA VAL A 608 -78.67 -153.47 -5.21
C VAL A 608 -79.85 -154.43 -5.09
N LEU A 609 -81.00 -154.10 -5.70
CA LEU A 609 -82.18 -154.97 -5.71
C LEU A 609 -81.96 -156.30 -6.46
N SER A 610 -81.15 -156.30 -7.52
CA SER A 610 -80.79 -157.52 -8.25
C SER A 610 -79.94 -158.47 -7.41
N LEU A 611 -79.00 -157.95 -6.61
CA LEU A 611 -78.13 -158.73 -5.74
C LEU A 611 -78.90 -159.39 -4.58
N ASP A 612 -79.85 -158.68 -3.97
CA ASP A 612 -80.72 -159.24 -2.92
C ASP A 612 -81.51 -160.46 -3.44
N LEU A 613 -82.16 -160.32 -4.60
CA LEU A 613 -82.88 -161.41 -5.26
C LEU A 613 -81.97 -162.61 -5.60
N GLU A 614 -80.76 -162.36 -6.12
CA GLU A 614 -79.82 -163.40 -6.51
C GLU A 614 -79.31 -164.22 -5.30
N THR A 615 -79.09 -163.59 -4.15
CA THR A 615 -78.77 -164.35 -2.91
C THR A 615 -79.95 -165.17 -2.42
N ARG A 616 -81.18 -164.66 -2.56
CA ARG A 616 -82.40 -165.35 -2.10
C ARG A 616 -82.77 -166.56 -2.95
N CYS A 617 -82.34 -166.61 -4.22
CA CYS A 617 -82.44 -167.81 -5.06
C CYS A 617 -81.54 -168.95 -4.53
N LYS A 618 -80.26 -168.67 -4.23
CA LYS A 618 -79.30 -169.69 -3.78
C LYS A 618 -79.73 -170.41 -2.50
N PHE A 619 -80.34 -169.68 -1.57
CA PHE A 619 -80.90 -170.24 -0.33
C PHE A 619 -82.05 -171.25 -0.57
N LEU A 620 -82.79 -171.13 -1.68
CA LEU A 620 -83.84 -172.07 -2.05
C LEU A 620 -83.28 -173.32 -2.75
N GLU A 621 -82.18 -173.18 -3.51
CA GLU A 621 -81.52 -174.30 -4.19
C GLU A 621 -80.90 -175.29 -3.19
N GLU A 622 -80.17 -174.80 -2.17
CA GLU A 622 -79.60 -175.67 -1.12
C GLU A 622 -80.68 -176.46 -0.35
N LYS A 623 -81.87 -175.86 -0.17
CA LYS A 623 -82.99 -176.52 0.51
C LYS A 623 -83.56 -177.69 -0.30
N ILE A 624 -83.62 -177.57 -1.64
CA ILE A 624 -84.09 -178.65 -2.53
C ILE A 624 -83.09 -179.81 -2.57
N GLU A 625 -81.79 -179.53 -2.51
CA GLU A 625 -80.75 -180.56 -2.48
C GLU A 625 -80.71 -181.34 -1.14
N GLY A 626 -81.35 -180.80 -0.09
CA GLY A 626 -81.64 -181.52 1.15
C GLY A 626 -82.68 -182.65 0.98
N GLU A 627 -83.72 -182.43 0.17
CA GLU A 627 -84.82 -183.41 0.00
C GLU A 627 -84.41 -184.59 -0.89
N ARG A 628 -83.54 -184.38 -1.89
CA ARG A 628 -83.04 -185.46 -2.77
C ARG A 628 -82.32 -186.59 -2.04
N LYS A 629 -81.59 -186.28 -0.96
CA LYS A 629 -80.76 -187.27 -0.25
C LYS A 629 -81.59 -188.30 0.54
N LEU A 630 -82.79 -187.91 1.01
CA LEU A 630 -83.73 -188.84 1.64
C LEU A 630 -84.29 -189.87 0.65
N SER A 631 -84.36 -189.54 -0.65
CA SER A 631 -84.81 -190.50 -1.68
C SER A 631 -83.78 -191.59 -1.99
N ALA A 632 -82.50 -191.40 -1.65
CA ALA A 632 -81.43 -192.36 -1.96
C ALA A 632 -81.35 -193.54 -0.98
N GLU A 633 -81.90 -193.40 0.23
CA GLU A 633 -81.79 -194.38 1.32
C GLU A 633 -82.63 -195.66 1.07
N PHE A 634 -83.63 -195.58 0.19
CA PHE A 634 -84.59 -196.66 -0.07
C PHE A 634 -84.10 -197.70 -1.10
N ALA A 635 -83.31 -197.28 -2.10
CA ALA A 635 -82.98 -198.14 -3.25
C ALA A 635 -81.94 -199.23 -2.95
N ALA A 636 -80.95 -198.96 -2.10
CA ALA A 636 -79.81 -199.87 -1.89
C ALA A 636 -80.17 -201.15 -1.12
N LYS A 637 -81.19 -201.12 -0.24
CA LYS A 637 -81.62 -202.27 0.56
C LYS A 637 -82.26 -203.40 -0.25
N CYS A 638 -82.75 -203.13 -1.45
CA CYS A 638 -83.51 -204.10 -2.24
C CYS A 638 -82.65 -204.98 -3.16
N GLN A 639 -81.35 -204.72 -3.32
CA GLN A 639 -80.57 -205.30 -4.41
C GLN A 639 -79.84 -206.61 -4.08
N THR A 640 -79.18 -206.73 -2.91
CA THR A 640 -78.19 -207.82 -2.66
C THR A 640 -78.52 -208.77 -1.50
N LEU A 641 -79.74 -208.69 -0.93
CA LEU A 641 -80.41 -209.88 -0.37
C LEU A 641 -80.58 -211.00 -1.42
N LYS A 642 -80.37 -210.67 -2.69
CA LYS A 642 -80.26 -211.56 -3.85
C LYS A 642 -78.94 -212.35 -3.90
N ASP A 643 -77.83 -211.76 -3.43
CA ASP A 643 -76.48 -212.34 -3.54
C ASP A 643 -76.22 -213.40 -2.46
N GLU A 644 -76.92 -213.30 -1.32
CA GLU A 644 -76.93 -214.26 -0.21
C GLU A 644 -77.36 -215.67 -0.70
N ILE A 645 -78.33 -215.72 -1.62
CA ILE A 645 -79.00 -216.96 -2.06
C ILE A 645 -78.19 -217.72 -3.12
N GLU A 646 -77.49 -217.01 -4.02
CA GLU A 646 -76.87 -217.64 -5.19
C GLU A 646 -75.57 -218.41 -4.85
N LYS A 647 -74.87 -218.05 -3.76
CA LYS A 647 -73.65 -218.74 -3.33
C LYS A 647 -73.88 -220.08 -2.64
N GLU A 648 -74.96 -220.24 -1.87
CA GLU A 648 -75.28 -221.53 -1.24
C GLU A 648 -75.58 -222.60 -2.29
N ILE A 649 -76.25 -222.22 -3.39
CA ILE A 649 -76.53 -223.09 -4.54
C ILE A 649 -75.23 -223.61 -5.19
N VAL A 650 -74.22 -222.75 -5.38
CA VAL A 650 -72.92 -223.15 -5.95
C VAL A 650 -72.21 -224.16 -5.04
N VAL A 651 -72.19 -223.95 -3.72
CA VAL A 651 -71.54 -224.89 -2.79
C VAL A 651 -72.32 -226.21 -2.65
N ALA A 652 -73.66 -226.18 -2.74
CA ALA A 652 -74.49 -227.38 -2.80
C ALA A 652 -74.18 -228.21 -4.08
N SER A 653 -73.97 -227.55 -5.23
CA SER A 653 -73.61 -228.23 -6.48
C SER A 653 -72.27 -228.98 -6.40
N GLY A 654 -71.27 -228.41 -5.70
CA GLY A 654 -69.96 -229.04 -5.53
C GLY A 654 -70.01 -230.36 -4.75
N LYS A 655 -70.86 -230.44 -3.71
CA LYS A 655 -71.05 -231.66 -2.92
C LYS A 655 -71.75 -232.78 -3.70
N LEU A 656 -72.51 -232.45 -4.74
CA LEU A 656 -73.19 -233.42 -5.61
C LEU A 656 -72.20 -234.15 -6.55
N ALA A 657 -71.17 -233.45 -7.02
CA ALA A 657 -70.25 -233.94 -8.04
C ALA A 657 -69.35 -235.12 -7.60
N ASP A 658 -68.98 -235.22 -6.32
CA ASP A 658 -68.17 -236.34 -5.81
C ASP A 658 -69.01 -237.53 -5.32
N CYS A 659 -70.28 -237.32 -4.94
CA CYS A 659 -71.24 -238.42 -4.85
C CYS A 659 -71.39 -239.15 -6.20
N GLN A 660 -71.33 -238.43 -7.32
CA GLN A 660 -71.34 -239.02 -8.66
C GLN A 660 -70.08 -239.86 -8.98
N LYS A 661 -68.92 -239.57 -8.38
CA LYS A 661 -67.72 -240.42 -8.53
C LYS A 661 -67.87 -241.77 -7.82
N THR A 662 -68.55 -241.81 -6.67
CA THR A 662 -68.91 -243.06 -5.98
C THR A 662 -69.84 -243.92 -6.85
N ILE A 663 -70.83 -243.29 -7.49
CA ILE A 663 -71.78 -243.96 -8.40
C ILE A 663 -71.04 -244.59 -9.59
N ALA A 664 -70.13 -243.86 -10.24
CA ALA A 664 -69.43 -244.35 -11.44
C ALA A 664 -68.58 -245.62 -11.21
N SER A 665 -67.91 -245.76 -10.06
CA SER A 665 -67.11 -246.96 -9.77
C SER A 665 -67.96 -248.16 -9.33
N LEU A 666 -69.09 -247.92 -8.66
CA LEU A 666 -70.09 -248.97 -8.43
C LEU A 666 -70.71 -249.45 -9.75
N SER A 667 -70.92 -248.57 -10.74
CA SER A 667 -71.33 -248.99 -12.09
C SER A 667 -70.30 -249.89 -12.80
N GLN A 668 -69.02 -249.86 -12.42
CA GLN A 668 -68.00 -250.76 -12.97
C GLN A 668 -67.91 -252.12 -12.23
N GLN A 669 -68.42 -252.22 -10.99
CA GLN A 669 -68.83 -253.53 -10.45
C GLN A 669 -70.09 -254.03 -11.17
N LEU A 670 -71.09 -253.16 -11.29
CA LEU A 670 -72.43 -253.49 -11.80
C LEU A 670 -72.57 -253.24 -13.29
N LYS A 671 -71.70 -253.89 -14.08
CA LYS A 671 -72.03 -254.25 -15.47
C LYS A 671 -73.14 -255.34 -15.45
N SER A 672 -74.33 -254.92 -15.00
CA SER A 672 -75.53 -255.76 -14.78
C SER A 672 -76.82 -255.00 -14.41
N LEU A 673 -76.80 -253.99 -13.53
CA LEU A 673 -77.98 -253.66 -12.69
C LEU A 673 -77.92 -252.23 -12.07
N LYS A 674 -78.98 -251.39 -12.02
CA LYS A 674 -80.29 -251.37 -12.72
C LYS A 674 -80.98 -249.97 -12.64
N ASP A 675 -81.91 -249.76 -13.57
CA ASP A 675 -83.22 -249.05 -13.52
C ASP A 675 -83.49 -247.72 -12.72
N PHE A 676 -83.71 -246.62 -13.47
CA PHE A 676 -84.95 -245.76 -13.61
C PHE A 676 -85.56 -244.72 -12.57
N ASP A 677 -85.72 -243.44 -13.04
CA ASP A 677 -86.95 -242.55 -13.22
C ASP A 677 -87.47 -241.30 -12.38
N LEU A 678 -87.88 -240.24 -13.15
CA LEU A 678 -88.89 -239.10 -13.20
C LEU A 678 -89.65 -238.25 -12.05
N MET A 679 -90.15 -237.02 -12.45
CA MET A 679 -91.32 -236.11 -12.02
C MET A 679 -91.31 -235.11 -10.78
N LEU A 680 -92.24 -234.10 -10.53
CA LEU A 680 -92.85 -232.92 -11.27
C LEU A 680 -93.77 -231.91 -10.39
N GLU A 681 -94.01 -230.64 -10.83
CA GLU A 681 -95.20 -229.66 -10.69
C GLU A 681 -95.71 -228.92 -9.36
N ILE A 682 -96.70 -227.93 -9.44
CA ILE A 682 -97.80 -227.43 -8.47
C ILE A 682 -97.99 -225.85 -8.07
N GLU A 683 -99.00 -225.37 -7.25
CA GLU A 683 -99.83 -224.05 -7.25
C GLU A 683 -100.12 -223.21 -5.87
N GLY A 684 -100.72 -221.95 -5.78
CA GLY A 684 -101.25 -221.19 -4.50
C GLY A 684 -101.75 -219.63 -4.42
N PRO A 685 -102.51 -219.06 -3.37
CA PRO A 685 -103.17 -217.65 -3.23
C PRO A 685 -103.35 -216.83 -1.81
N ASP A 686 -103.85 -215.52 -1.68
CA ASP A 686 -104.33 -214.74 -0.39
C ASP A 686 -105.11 -213.29 -0.44
N LEU A 687 -105.35 -212.42 0.66
CA LEU A 687 -106.40 -211.27 0.86
C LEU A 687 -106.23 -209.98 1.87
N ASP A 688 -107.25 -209.02 2.03
CA ASP A 688 -107.71 -208.02 3.16
C ASP A 688 -107.83 -206.38 3.11
N ASP A 689 -108.13 -205.57 4.22
CA ASP A 689 -109.13 -204.38 4.38
C ASP A 689 -108.77 -202.88 4.96
N LYS A 690 -109.68 -201.85 4.81
CA LYS A 690 -110.15 -200.61 5.64
C LYS A 690 -109.78 -199.04 5.61
N GLU A 691 -110.56 -198.19 6.38
CA GLU A 691 -111.02 -196.72 6.27
C GLU A 691 -110.47 -195.61 7.28
N ASN A 692 -110.87 -194.29 7.20
CA ASN A 692 -111.74 -193.49 8.18
C ASN A 692 -111.86 -191.90 8.02
N PHE A 693 -112.49 -191.14 8.98
CA PHE A 693 -113.31 -189.88 8.78
C PHE A 693 -113.30 -188.78 9.93
N GLY A 694 -113.86 -187.56 9.71
CA GLY A 694 -114.38 -186.59 10.76
C GLY A 694 -114.07 -185.06 10.57
N ILE A 695 -114.72 -183.97 11.11
CA ILE A 695 -116.00 -183.57 11.81
C ILE A 695 -115.68 -182.32 12.72
N THR A 696 -116.39 -181.17 12.95
CA THR A 696 -117.72 -180.54 12.62
C THR A 696 -117.79 -179.00 12.92
N ASN A 697 -118.85 -178.29 12.45
CA ASN A 697 -119.56 -177.08 13.00
C ASN A 697 -119.09 -175.58 12.85
N ALA A 698 -120.04 -174.75 12.33
CA ALA A 698 -120.45 -173.35 12.67
C ALA A 698 -119.43 -172.16 12.66
N GLN A 699 -119.78 -170.87 12.39
CA GLN A 699 -121.06 -170.16 12.08
C GLN A 699 -120.80 -168.90 11.19
N GLU A 700 -121.88 -168.24 10.71
CA GLU A 700 -122.09 -166.84 10.21
C GLU A 700 -120.93 -165.80 10.14
N SER A 701 -120.90 -164.79 9.25
CA SER A 701 -121.77 -164.32 8.13
C SER A 701 -121.03 -163.23 7.31
N GLY A 702 -121.67 -162.56 6.31
CA GLY A 702 -121.24 -161.21 5.87
C GLY A 702 -120.97 -160.97 4.37
N LEU A 703 -122.04 -160.63 3.62
CA LEU A 703 -122.13 -159.81 2.39
C LEU A 703 -120.94 -159.69 1.38
N ARG A 704 -121.24 -160.01 0.12
CA ARG A 704 -120.37 -159.91 -1.06
C ARG A 704 -120.42 -158.52 -1.74
N LYS A 705 -119.36 -158.17 -2.48
CA LYS A 705 -119.47 -157.82 -3.91
C LYS A 705 -118.14 -157.98 -4.65
N CYS A 706 -118.22 -158.18 -5.96
CA CYS A 706 -117.13 -158.70 -6.78
C CYS A 706 -116.26 -157.60 -7.41
N PHE A 707 -114.98 -157.90 -7.64
CA PHE A 707 -114.26 -157.50 -8.85
C PHE A 707 -113.30 -158.63 -9.26
N ILE A 708 -113.02 -158.77 -10.56
CA ILE A 708 -112.30 -159.90 -11.17
C ILE A 708 -111.41 -159.36 -12.29
N SER A 709 -110.16 -159.83 -12.38
CA SER A 709 -109.36 -160.09 -13.62
C SER A 709 -107.85 -159.97 -13.31
N ILE A 710 -106.99 -160.94 -13.62
CA ILE A 710 -107.19 -162.39 -13.89
C ILE A 710 -106.13 -163.11 -13.04
#